data_AF-A0A8J4F295-F1
#
_entry.id   AF-A0A8J4F295-F1
#
_cell.length_a   1.000
_cell.length_b   1.000
_cell.length_c   1.000
_cell.angle_alpha   90.00
_cell.angle_beta   90.00
_cell.angle_gamma   90.00
#
_symmetry.space_group_name_H-M   'P 1'
#
loop_
_entity.id
_entity.type
_entity.pdbx_description
1 polymer ?
#
loop_
_entity_poly.entity_id
_entity_poly.type
_entity_poly.pdbx_seq_one_letter_code
_entity_poly.pdbx_strand_id
1 'polypeptide(L)'
;MPSLIGCRLRQLPNLGLFIFLIVIVSPQTDTLLVAAQTPSPSTSSGPSGNSGSVSLQGKLVLVTSQPNGTWLIEGGDGNTYFLPAQPVNPASGALLGPGRWLAITCFVDYRVLTTVVCSRIIVRNVLSTSVERPISSGVQLRVLIVVISMGNSTSCGMQTGANANDVYNAFMSQPDGFADFFNNCSYGKMVFDRETFTVTSVEIPVLSTTHCYPSYSTCEIAYKPISDAAQERLPPEVIGINYSHMVYVLPNVFNGCPWEGKATLPGKQSWFPPKKTGIFAKGVVMQEIIHNFGLYHGWSNSGVEYNDFTTAMGKGSSCPSAPELLRLDWASPLVELNSANLPPNTYSSYTLPATSVDSEGVMIKIKPDWLGIDYMVNVYLSFRVKEAGDKDLSPAYIGKVIFHELNKDVDNSYSSVSDPRVTFRRTGGPNEDVRFNYNLYFSIGKIVNDGYGIQFKVCRFTQDPKYCRAINAPLFPPKPSRPPPFPSNPPASPPPRKPLSPPRQPRFPSPRKSPPPPPSPPRPPPPSPPPRPPPPSPAPPRPPPPSPAPPRPPPPSPPPRPPPPSPASPRRSSSSPSLSPTRSSPLSPPPPLRPPPTQELDEFPSSSPSRTSSRRSPKPSPSSLHPSPRPYSSPNKKHSRPLAGKRTKQPSPLPSPPPRSTRKPSSLRRGRSSSAAGSTETQ
;
A
#
# COMPACT_ATOMS: atom_id res chain seq x y z
N MET A 1 -5.82 54.34 -18.41
CA MET A 1 -6.33 54.24 -17.03
C MET A 1 -6.61 52.76 -16.78
N PRO A 2 -6.02 52.10 -15.76
CA PRO A 2 -5.22 52.65 -14.67
C PRO A 2 -3.75 52.87 -15.06
N SER A 3 -2.99 53.56 -14.20
CA SER A 3 -1.54 53.78 -14.35
C SER A 3 -0.80 53.36 -13.08
N LEU A 4 0.42 52.83 -13.25
CA LEU A 4 1.27 52.31 -12.18
C LEU A 4 1.86 53.43 -11.31
N ILE A 5 2.01 53.17 -10.01
CA ILE A 5 2.90 53.93 -9.12
C ILE A 5 4.28 53.27 -9.18
N GLY A 6 5.25 53.94 -9.80
CA GLY A 6 6.65 53.51 -9.83
C GLY A 6 7.49 54.32 -8.84
N CYS A 7 8.16 53.65 -7.90
CA CYS A 7 9.22 54.29 -7.11
C CYS A 7 10.56 54.22 -7.87
N ARG A 8 11.13 55.39 -8.20
CA ARG A 8 12.52 55.51 -8.65
C ARG A 8 13.45 55.50 -7.43
N LEU A 9 14.41 54.58 -7.37
CA LEU A 9 15.63 54.77 -6.59
C LEU A 9 16.72 55.41 -7.47
N ARG A 10 17.49 56.34 -6.91
CA ARG A 10 18.60 57.02 -7.61
C ARG A 10 19.83 56.13 -7.65
N GLN A 11 20.55 56.14 -8.78
CA GLN A 11 21.95 55.73 -8.84
C GLN A 11 22.86 56.85 -8.34
N LEU A 12 23.86 56.51 -7.54
CA LEU A 12 25.20 57.10 -7.58
C LEU A 12 26.23 55.98 -7.33
N PRO A 13 27.46 56.07 -7.89
CA PRO A 13 28.41 54.97 -7.91
C PRO A 13 29.40 55.03 -6.74
N ASN A 14 29.93 53.87 -6.33
CA ASN A 14 31.35 53.72 -5.96
C ASN A 14 31.75 52.24 -5.87
N LEU A 15 33.06 51.98 -6.01
CA LEU A 15 33.65 50.66 -6.22
C LEU A 15 33.42 49.71 -5.02
N GLY A 16 33.03 48.48 -5.33
CA GLY A 16 33.03 47.35 -4.40
C GLY A 16 33.44 46.07 -5.13
N LEU A 17 34.53 45.45 -4.69
CA LEU A 17 35.13 44.24 -5.27
C LEU A 17 34.14 43.05 -5.18
N PHE A 18 33.56 42.62 -6.30
CA PHE A 18 32.73 41.41 -6.33
C PHE A 18 33.60 40.15 -6.37
N ILE A 19 33.80 39.54 -5.20
CA ILE A 19 34.26 38.16 -5.08
C ILE A 19 33.11 37.25 -5.53
N PHE A 20 33.31 36.49 -6.60
CA PHE A 20 32.38 35.42 -6.98
C PHE A 20 32.50 34.26 -5.98
N LEU A 21 31.64 34.27 -4.96
CA LEU A 21 31.46 33.12 -4.09
C LEU A 21 30.66 32.05 -4.83
N ILE A 22 31.36 31.15 -5.54
CA ILE A 22 30.72 29.96 -6.12
C ILE A 22 30.36 29.03 -4.96
N VAL A 23 29.12 29.09 -4.50
CA VAL A 23 28.57 28.12 -3.54
C VAL A 23 28.34 26.81 -4.27
N ILE A 24 29.35 25.95 -4.30
CA ILE A 24 29.19 24.54 -4.68
C ILE A 24 28.45 23.86 -3.53
N VAL A 25 27.13 23.71 -3.66
CA VAL A 25 26.33 22.89 -2.75
C VAL A 25 26.68 21.43 -3.00
N SER A 26 27.64 20.90 -2.25
CA SER A 26 27.94 19.48 -2.22
C SER A 26 26.93 18.78 -1.31
N PRO A 27 26.32 17.65 -1.72
CA PRO A 27 25.43 16.88 -0.86
C PRO A 27 26.25 16.05 0.12
N GLN A 28 26.82 16.69 1.14
CA GLN A 28 27.38 15.96 2.28
C GLN A 28 26.24 15.48 3.18
N THR A 29 26.26 14.18 3.46
CA THR A 29 25.37 13.51 4.39
C THR A 29 25.59 14.03 5.81
N ASP A 30 24.58 14.72 6.37
CA ASP A 30 24.51 15.06 7.79
C ASP A 30 24.45 13.80 8.66
N THR A 31 25.62 13.21 8.87
CA THR A 31 25.80 12.03 9.71
C THR A 31 26.09 12.54 11.12
N LEU A 32 25.02 12.75 11.88
CA LEU A 32 25.09 13.17 13.27
C LEU A 32 25.82 12.08 14.09
N LEU A 33 27.12 12.30 14.33
CA LEU A 33 28.03 11.37 15.00
C LEU A 33 27.70 11.29 16.50
N VAL A 34 26.66 10.53 16.84
CA VAL A 34 26.32 10.18 18.22
C VAL A 34 27.29 9.13 18.71
N ALA A 35 28.18 9.49 19.63
CA ALA A 35 29.09 8.55 20.28
C ALA A 35 28.31 7.58 21.17
N ALA A 36 28.00 6.40 20.65
CA ALA A 36 27.39 5.32 21.42
C ALA A 36 28.42 4.75 22.41
N GLN A 37 28.18 4.92 23.71
CA GLN A 37 28.89 4.15 24.73
C GLN A 37 28.34 2.71 24.72
N THR A 38 29.11 1.78 24.15
CA THR A 38 28.85 0.35 24.29
C THR A 38 29.07 -0.06 25.75
N PRO A 39 28.05 -0.59 26.46
CA PRO A 39 28.25 -1.08 27.82
C PRO A 39 29.18 -2.30 27.78
N SER A 40 30.30 -2.21 28.48
CA SER A 40 31.22 -3.34 28.62
C SER A 40 30.55 -4.46 29.43
N PRO A 41 30.67 -5.74 29.03
CA PRO A 41 30.03 -6.85 29.72
C PRO A 41 30.72 -7.08 31.08
N SER A 42 30.10 -6.58 32.15
CA SER A 42 30.51 -6.90 33.51
C SER A 42 30.07 -8.32 33.87
N THR A 43 31.03 -9.24 33.97
CA THR A 43 30.83 -10.62 34.42
C THR A 43 30.47 -10.66 35.92
N SER A 44 29.18 -10.73 36.24
CA SER A 44 28.72 -11.10 37.58
C SER A 44 27.61 -12.14 37.49
N SER A 45 27.68 -13.15 38.36
CA SER A 45 26.89 -14.38 38.29
C SER A 45 25.64 -14.32 39.17
N GLY A 46 24.46 -14.39 38.56
CA GLY A 46 23.19 -14.59 39.28
C GLY A 46 21.97 -14.20 38.42
N PRO A 47 20.90 -15.02 38.35
CA PRO A 47 19.72 -14.72 37.56
C PRO A 47 18.75 -13.79 38.29
N SER A 48 19.23 -12.63 38.78
CA SER A 48 18.34 -11.49 39.01
C SER A 48 17.88 -10.97 37.65
N GLY A 49 16.57 -10.80 37.46
CA GLY A 49 16.02 -10.29 36.20
C GLY A 49 16.44 -8.84 35.95
N ASN A 50 17.58 -8.65 35.29
CA ASN A 50 18.17 -7.34 35.05
C ASN A 50 17.35 -6.53 34.03
N SER A 51 16.33 -5.82 34.49
CA SER A 51 15.64 -4.79 33.72
C SER A 51 16.59 -3.60 33.48
N GLY A 52 17.13 -3.51 32.27
CA GLY A 52 17.98 -2.38 31.86
C GLY A 52 17.15 -1.24 31.28
N SER A 53 17.60 0.01 31.47
CA SER A 53 17.08 1.16 30.73
C SER A 53 18.14 1.71 29.79
N VAL A 54 17.81 1.88 28.52
CA VAL A 54 18.68 2.43 27.48
C VAL A 54 18.04 3.72 26.92
N SER A 55 18.87 4.74 26.74
CA SER A 55 18.45 5.99 26.07
C SER A 55 18.68 5.85 24.56
N LEU A 56 17.62 6.03 23.78
CA LEU A 56 17.61 5.89 22.34
C LEU A 56 17.33 7.25 21.69
N GLN A 57 17.95 7.48 20.54
CA GLN A 57 17.56 8.53 19.60
C GLN A 57 17.43 7.92 18.22
N GLY A 58 16.36 8.25 17.51
CA GLY A 58 16.08 7.64 16.22
C GLY A 58 14.74 8.06 15.62
N LYS A 59 14.46 7.50 14.45
CA LYS A 59 13.24 7.75 13.70
C LYS A 59 12.13 6.80 14.15
N LEU A 60 10.98 7.33 14.53
CA LEU A 60 9.77 6.55 14.79
C LEU A 60 9.23 6.02 13.46
N VAL A 61 9.05 4.71 13.37
CA VAL A 61 8.49 4.03 12.20
C VAL A 61 7.37 3.10 12.67
N LEU A 62 6.33 3.01 11.85
CA LEU A 62 5.29 2.00 11.98
C LEU A 62 5.61 0.89 10.97
N VAL A 63 5.67 -0.37 11.38
CA VAL A 63 5.60 -1.49 10.44
C VAL A 63 4.14 -1.90 10.32
N THR A 64 3.62 -1.89 9.09
CA THR A 64 2.22 -2.20 8.80
C THR A 64 1.92 -3.68 9.09
N SER A 65 0.83 -3.92 9.82
CA SER A 65 0.23 -5.25 9.99
C SER A 65 -1.17 -5.16 10.59
N GLN A 66 -2.01 -6.14 10.27
CA GLN A 66 -3.35 -6.25 10.84
C GLN A 66 -3.30 -6.74 12.29
N PRO A 67 -4.01 -6.10 13.25
CA PRO A 67 -4.88 -4.91 13.10
C PRO A 67 -4.26 -3.57 13.52
N ASN A 68 -3.08 -3.56 14.18
CA ASN A 68 -2.57 -2.38 14.91
C ASN A 68 -1.16 -1.92 14.47
N GLY A 69 -0.52 -2.65 13.55
CA GLY A 69 0.90 -2.49 13.22
C GLY A 69 1.86 -2.75 14.39
N THR A 70 3.15 -2.62 14.11
CA THR A 70 4.23 -2.73 15.09
C THR A 70 5.05 -1.43 15.09
N TRP A 71 5.10 -0.74 16.23
CA TRP A 71 5.88 0.49 16.36
C TRP A 71 7.34 0.19 16.68
N LEU A 72 8.27 0.92 16.05
CA LEU A 72 9.70 0.78 16.29
C LEU A 72 10.44 2.12 16.23
N ILE A 73 11.61 2.18 16.86
CA ILE A 73 12.62 3.21 16.62
C ILE A 73 13.73 2.60 15.75
N GLU A 74 14.00 3.23 14.61
CA GLU A 74 15.23 3.05 13.84
C GLU A 74 16.29 3.97 14.45
N GLY A 75 17.26 3.38 15.17
CA GLY A 75 18.35 4.13 15.79
C GLY A 75 19.40 4.59 14.77
N GLY A 76 20.14 5.65 15.09
CA GLY A 76 21.28 6.11 14.28
C GLY A 76 22.45 5.11 14.23
N ASP A 77 22.43 4.11 15.10
CA ASP A 77 23.32 2.95 15.15
C ASP A 77 22.92 1.83 14.14
N GLY A 78 21.82 2.00 13.41
CA GLY A 78 21.25 0.99 12.51
C GLY A 78 20.40 -0.07 13.23
N ASN A 79 20.35 -0.06 14.57
CA ASN A 79 19.57 -1.01 15.33
C ASN A 79 18.07 -0.64 15.33
N THR A 80 17.25 -1.65 15.54
CA THR A 80 15.79 -1.53 15.56
C THR A 80 15.23 -1.91 16.94
N TYR A 81 14.48 -1.00 17.55
CA TYR A 81 13.95 -1.16 18.91
C TYR A 81 12.42 -1.19 18.87
N PHE A 82 11.82 -2.33 19.24
CA PHE A 82 10.38 -2.54 19.19
C PHE A 82 9.70 -1.85 20.37
N LEU A 83 8.64 -1.09 20.12
CA LEU A 83 7.90 -0.32 21.13
C LEU A 83 6.60 -1.05 21.52
N PRO A 84 6.14 -0.95 22.77
CA PRO A 84 4.94 -1.66 23.23
C PRO A 84 3.64 -0.99 22.75
N ALA A 85 3.70 0.27 22.31
CA ALA A 85 2.58 1.07 21.82
C ALA A 85 3.09 2.27 21.02
N GLN A 86 2.17 2.98 20.35
CA GLN A 86 2.45 4.28 19.73
C GLN A 86 2.94 5.29 20.79
N PRO A 87 4.06 5.99 20.58
CA PRO A 87 4.52 7.03 21.49
C PRO A 87 3.55 8.22 21.58
N VAL A 88 3.46 8.82 22.76
CA VAL A 88 2.65 10.01 23.04
C VAL A 88 3.58 11.20 23.31
N ASN A 89 3.21 12.38 22.81
CA ASN A 89 3.91 13.62 23.13
C ASN A 89 3.67 14.00 24.61
N PRO A 90 4.71 14.08 25.45
CA PRO A 90 4.53 14.33 26.89
C PRO A 90 3.99 15.72 27.21
N ALA A 91 4.12 16.70 26.31
CA ALA A 91 3.65 18.07 26.52
C ALA A 91 2.17 18.28 26.13
N SER A 92 1.65 17.52 25.15
CA SER A 92 0.29 17.71 24.62
C SER A 92 -0.65 16.52 24.79
N GLY A 93 -0.14 15.36 25.20
CA GLY A 93 -0.93 14.11 25.22
C GLY A 93 -1.29 13.55 23.84
N ALA A 94 -0.88 14.22 22.75
CA ALA A 94 -1.19 13.78 21.38
C ALA A 94 -0.32 12.59 20.94
N LEU A 95 -0.92 11.66 20.21
CA LEU A 95 -0.22 10.54 19.58
C LEU A 95 0.82 11.04 18.57
N LEU A 96 2.02 10.44 18.58
CA LEU A 96 3.09 10.75 17.64
C LEU A 96 2.99 9.80 16.44
N GLY A 97 2.64 10.34 15.27
CA GLY A 97 2.72 9.59 14.01
C GLY A 97 4.16 9.33 13.56
N PRO A 98 4.36 8.38 12.64
CA PRO A 98 5.68 7.94 12.21
C PRO A 98 6.40 8.99 11.36
N GLY A 99 7.67 8.73 11.07
CA GLY A 99 8.60 9.65 10.40
C GLY A 99 9.25 10.69 11.34
N ARG A 100 8.76 10.84 12.57
CA ARG A 100 9.29 11.78 13.57
C ARG A 100 10.58 11.28 14.20
N TRP A 101 11.54 12.16 14.40
CA TRP A 101 12.74 11.88 15.19
C TRP A 101 12.45 12.11 16.68
N LEU A 102 12.73 11.10 17.51
CA LEU A 102 12.45 11.09 18.95
C LEU A 102 13.69 10.75 19.76
N ALA A 103 13.77 11.30 20.97
CA ALA A 103 14.62 10.78 22.04
C ALA A 103 13.74 10.09 23.09
N ILE A 104 14.00 8.81 23.38
CA ILE A 104 13.23 8.01 24.33
C ILE A 104 14.13 7.29 25.34
N THR A 105 13.61 6.97 26.52
CA THR A 105 14.18 5.93 27.39
C THR A 105 13.37 4.64 27.20
N CYS A 106 14.02 3.59 26.70
CA CYS A 106 13.48 2.24 26.52
C CYS A 106 13.87 1.37 27.73
N PHE A 107 12.90 0.70 28.33
CA PHE A 107 13.14 -0.30 29.38
C PHE A 107 13.13 -1.69 28.73
N VAL A 108 14.32 -2.26 28.54
CA VAL A 108 14.53 -3.48 27.77
C VAL A 108 14.18 -4.71 28.61
N ASP A 109 13.41 -5.64 28.05
CA ASP A 109 13.29 -6.99 28.59
C ASP A 109 14.20 -7.95 27.81
N TYR A 110 15.32 -8.33 28.41
CA TYR A 110 16.33 -9.20 27.79
C TYR A 110 15.90 -10.67 27.66
N ARG A 111 14.66 -11.03 28.05
CA ARG A 111 14.14 -12.41 27.93
C ARG A 111 13.86 -12.83 26.47
N VAL A 112 13.89 -11.90 25.50
CA VAL A 112 13.74 -12.20 24.06
C VAL A 112 15.08 -12.02 23.35
N LEU A 113 15.81 -13.14 23.19
CA LEU A 113 17.27 -13.18 22.97
C LEU A 113 17.81 -12.66 21.61
N THR A 114 16.97 -12.14 20.72
CA THR A 114 17.40 -11.69 19.36
C THR A 114 16.78 -10.37 18.93
N THR A 115 15.95 -9.71 19.75
CA THR A 115 15.24 -8.49 19.34
C THR A 115 15.05 -7.59 20.54
N VAL A 116 15.51 -6.34 20.47
CA VAL A 116 15.40 -5.42 21.61
C VAL A 116 13.96 -4.89 21.69
N VAL A 117 13.15 -5.54 22.53
CA VAL A 117 11.78 -5.14 22.82
C VAL A 117 11.76 -4.25 24.07
N CYS A 118 11.23 -3.04 23.93
CA CYS A 118 10.96 -2.16 25.04
C CYS A 118 9.68 -2.63 25.76
N SER A 119 9.81 -3.12 26.99
CA SER A 119 8.67 -3.40 27.88
C SER A 119 7.87 -2.13 28.23
N ARG A 120 8.58 -0.99 28.31
CA ARG A 120 8.04 0.35 28.55
C ARG A 120 8.91 1.37 27.85
N ILE A 121 8.32 2.51 27.48
CA ILE A 121 9.03 3.68 26.98
C ILE A 121 8.67 4.95 27.76
N ILE A 122 9.59 5.91 27.78
CA ILE A 122 9.35 7.30 28.19
C ILE A 122 9.87 8.20 27.07
N VAL A 123 9.01 8.98 26.44
CA VAL A 123 9.44 10.01 25.48
C VAL A 123 10.10 11.15 26.25
N ARG A 124 11.35 11.46 25.92
CA ARG A 124 12.11 12.58 26.51
C ARG A 124 11.88 13.85 25.71
N ASN A 125 12.20 13.80 24.42
CA ASN A 125 12.08 14.94 23.49
C ASN A 125 11.54 14.48 22.14
N VAL A 126 10.82 15.37 21.46
CA VAL A 126 10.53 15.27 20.02
C VAL A 126 11.59 16.12 19.32
N LEU A 127 12.52 15.48 18.62
CA LEU A 127 13.71 16.14 18.04
C LEU A 127 13.39 16.85 16.71
N SER A 128 12.42 16.32 15.94
CA SER A 128 11.82 17.03 14.80
C SER A 128 10.30 17.03 14.88
N THR A 129 9.71 18.22 14.73
CA THR A 129 8.27 18.41 14.60
C THR A 129 7.80 18.27 13.15
N SER A 130 8.68 18.57 12.19
CA SER A 130 8.43 18.37 10.76
C SER A 130 8.80 16.94 10.38
N VAL A 131 7.87 16.25 9.72
CA VAL A 131 8.17 15.02 9.01
C VAL A 131 8.28 15.38 7.55
N GLU A 132 9.49 15.26 7.02
CA GLU A 132 9.71 15.39 5.58
C GLU A 132 8.92 14.30 4.87
N ARG A 133 7.97 14.72 4.03
CA ARG A 133 7.18 13.81 3.22
C ARG A 133 8.14 13.12 2.24
N PRO A 134 8.19 11.78 2.19
CA PRO A 134 9.00 11.08 1.20
C PRO A 134 8.64 11.59 -0.20
N ILE A 135 9.65 12.08 -0.93
CA ILE A 135 9.47 12.49 -2.31
C ILE A 135 9.03 11.24 -3.09
N SER A 136 7.81 11.27 -3.60
CA SER A 136 7.16 10.16 -4.33
C SER A 136 6.99 10.45 -5.82
N SER A 137 7.40 11.63 -6.27
CA SER A 137 7.28 12.15 -7.64
C SER A 137 8.67 12.35 -8.27
N GLY A 138 8.87 11.90 -9.51
CA GLY A 138 10.21 11.87 -10.14
C GLY A 138 11.15 10.82 -9.54
N VAL A 139 10.62 9.76 -8.91
CA VAL A 139 11.40 8.76 -8.17
C VAL A 139 11.83 7.61 -9.07
N GLN A 140 13.13 7.35 -9.07
CA GLN A 140 13.72 6.13 -9.60
C GLN A 140 13.95 5.11 -8.45
N LEU A 141 13.20 4.01 -8.47
CA LEU A 141 13.30 2.93 -7.49
C LEU A 141 14.43 1.96 -7.85
N ARG A 142 15.55 2.05 -7.14
CA ARG A 142 16.67 1.10 -7.21
C ARG A 142 16.42 0.04 -6.14
N VAL A 143 15.84 -1.10 -6.52
CA VAL A 143 15.32 -2.10 -5.58
C VAL A 143 16.19 -3.34 -5.54
N LEU A 144 16.60 -3.72 -4.32
CA LEU A 144 17.13 -5.05 -4.05
C LEU A 144 16.02 -5.94 -3.50
N ILE A 145 15.83 -7.11 -4.09
CA ILE A 145 15.01 -8.16 -3.53
C ILE A 145 15.91 -9.27 -2.97
N VAL A 146 15.76 -9.57 -1.69
CA VAL A 146 16.47 -10.63 -0.97
C VAL A 146 15.51 -11.78 -0.72
N VAL A 147 15.74 -12.90 -1.41
CA VAL A 147 14.95 -14.13 -1.26
C VAL A 147 15.62 -15.01 -0.23
N ILE A 148 14.98 -15.17 0.93
CA ILE A 148 15.56 -15.82 2.11
C ILE A 148 15.11 -17.27 2.18
N SER A 149 16.08 -18.18 2.29
CA SER A 149 15.85 -19.56 2.72
C SER A 149 16.54 -19.82 4.05
N MET A 150 16.02 -20.74 4.86
CA MET A 150 16.69 -21.22 6.07
C MET A 150 17.21 -22.64 5.85
N GLY A 151 18.48 -22.85 6.20
CA GLY A 151 19.17 -24.13 6.07
C GLY A 151 18.51 -25.26 6.88
N ASN A 152 18.81 -26.49 6.50
CA ASN A 152 18.19 -27.67 7.10
C ASN A 152 18.61 -27.85 8.58
N SER A 153 17.64 -28.08 9.47
CA SER A 153 17.90 -28.48 10.86
C SER A 153 16.93 -29.57 11.33
N THR A 154 17.34 -30.33 12.35
CA THR A 154 16.52 -31.41 12.94
C THR A 154 15.18 -30.93 13.50
N SER A 155 15.11 -29.67 13.95
CA SER A 155 13.91 -29.06 14.52
C SER A 155 12.98 -28.39 13.51
N CYS A 156 13.46 -28.08 12.30
CA CYS A 156 12.75 -27.20 11.37
C CYS A 156 12.62 -27.74 9.95
N GLY A 157 13.39 -28.77 9.59
CA GLY A 157 13.66 -29.09 8.20
C GLY A 157 14.36 -27.93 7.47
N MET A 158 14.28 -27.96 6.14
CA MET A 158 14.67 -26.87 5.26
C MET A 158 13.45 -25.98 4.96
N GLN A 159 13.59 -24.67 5.12
CA GLN A 159 12.50 -23.71 4.85
C GLN A 159 12.90 -22.84 3.66
N THR A 160 12.36 -23.14 2.48
CA THR A 160 12.71 -22.48 1.22
C THR A 160 12.01 -21.14 1.06
N GLY A 161 12.70 -20.13 0.52
CA GLY A 161 12.07 -18.93 -0.02
C GLY A 161 11.27 -19.22 -1.31
N ALA A 162 10.85 -18.16 -1.99
CA ALA A 162 10.35 -18.27 -3.36
C ALA A 162 11.49 -18.64 -4.34
N ASN A 163 11.17 -18.95 -5.60
CA ASN A 163 12.19 -19.01 -6.64
C ASN A 163 12.58 -17.57 -7.06
N ALA A 164 13.88 -17.23 -7.01
CA ALA A 164 14.35 -15.88 -7.34
C ALA A 164 14.11 -15.47 -8.80
N ASN A 165 14.16 -16.40 -9.75
CA ASN A 165 13.83 -16.13 -11.16
C ASN A 165 12.33 -15.85 -11.34
N ASP A 166 11.45 -16.58 -10.63
CA ASP A 166 10.01 -16.30 -10.66
C ASP A 166 9.69 -14.92 -10.05
N VAL A 167 10.38 -14.54 -8.97
CA VAL A 167 10.26 -13.20 -8.36
C VAL A 167 10.79 -12.12 -9.31
N TYR A 168 11.94 -12.32 -9.95
CA TYR A 168 12.46 -11.40 -10.97
C TYR A 168 11.45 -11.21 -12.11
N ASN A 169 10.90 -12.31 -12.63
CA ASN A 169 9.90 -12.28 -13.71
C ASN A 169 8.60 -11.58 -13.29
N ALA A 170 8.14 -11.74 -12.05
CA ALA A 170 6.96 -11.05 -11.54
C ALA A 170 7.12 -9.51 -11.56
N PHE A 171 8.32 -9.01 -11.22
CA PHE A 171 8.63 -7.59 -11.29
C PHE A 171 8.91 -7.08 -12.71
N MET A 172 9.71 -7.82 -13.49
CA MET A 172 10.35 -7.29 -14.71
C MET A 172 9.77 -7.78 -16.03
N SER A 173 8.89 -8.78 -16.04
CA SER A 173 8.19 -9.22 -17.26
C SER A 173 7.46 -8.05 -17.94
N GLN A 174 7.51 -8.01 -19.26
CA GLN A 174 6.82 -7.01 -20.08
C GLN A 174 5.68 -7.68 -20.88
N PRO A 175 4.57 -6.97 -21.14
CA PRO A 175 4.28 -5.57 -20.80
C PRO A 175 3.61 -5.38 -19.42
N ASP A 176 3.63 -6.40 -18.56
CA ASP A 176 2.61 -6.57 -17.51
C ASP A 176 3.12 -6.77 -16.07
N GLY A 177 4.44 -6.82 -15.87
CA GLY A 177 5.09 -7.00 -14.57
C GLY A 177 4.94 -5.79 -13.64
N PHE A 178 5.38 -5.94 -12.39
CA PHE A 178 5.14 -4.92 -11.36
C PHE A 178 5.83 -3.58 -11.69
N ALA A 179 7.00 -3.59 -12.33
CA ALA A 179 7.66 -2.36 -12.78
C ALA A 179 6.77 -1.51 -13.70
N ASP A 180 6.08 -2.16 -14.65
CA ASP A 180 5.18 -1.49 -15.59
C ASP A 180 3.86 -1.09 -14.90
N PHE A 181 3.37 -1.90 -13.96
CA PHE A 181 2.21 -1.55 -13.12
C PHE A 181 2.43 -0.27 -12.30
N PHE A 182 3.60 -0.11 -11.66
CA PHE A 182 3.97 1.12 -10.94
C PHE A 182 4.14 2.32 -11.88
N ASN A 183 4.84 2.14 -13.00
CA ASN A 183 5.00 3.18 -14.01
C ASN A 183 3.62 3.70 -14.49
N ASN A 184 2.70 2.78 -14.77
CA ASN A 184 1.36 3.10 -15.27
C ASN A 184 0.46 3.75 -14.21
N CYS A 185 0.55 3.34 -12.95
CA CYS A 185 -0.23 3.98 -11.87
C CYS A 185 0.33 5.33 -11.40
N SER A 186 1.62 5.58 -11.63
CA SER A 186 2.30 6.83 -11.26
C SER A 186 2.48 7.81 -12.41
N TYR A 187 2.02 7.48 -13.62
CA TYR A 187 2.23 8.28 -14.85
C TYR A 187 3.73 8.53 -15.14
N GLY A 188 4.58 7.55 -14.85
CA GLY A 188 6.04 7.67 -14.96
C GLY A 188 6.70 8.48 -13.85
N LYS A 189 5.97 8.90 -12.80
CA LYS A 189 6.54 9.61 -11.65
C LYS A 189 7.20 8.68 -10.61
N MET A 190 6.94 7.38 -10.67
CA MET A 190 7.64 6.34 -9.93
C MET A 190 7.99 5.18 -10.86
N VAL A 191 9.27 5.03 -11.17
CA VAL A 191 9.78 4.06 -12.16
C VAL A 191 10.83 3.18 -11.51
N PHE A 192 10.76 1.87 -11.75
CA PHE A 192 11.82 0.95 -11.35
C PHE A 192 13.05 1.15 -12.22
N ASP A 193 14.22 1.30 -11.60
CA ASP A 193 15.49 1.21 -12.28
C ASP A 193 15.72 -0.23 -12.73
N ARG A 194 15.48 -0.50 -14.02
CA ARG A 194 15.65 -1.83 -14.61
C ARG A 194 17.12 -2.24 -14.74
N GLU A 195 18.08 -1.32 -14.63
CA GLU A 195 19.51 -1.61 -14.72
C GLU A 195 20.08 -2.02 -13.35
N THR A 196 19.65 -1.38 -12.26
CA THR A 196 20.09 -1.74 -10.90
C THR A 196 19.16 -2.72 -10.18
N PHE A 197 17.95 -3.00 -10.70
CA PHE A 197 17.04 -3.97 -10.10
C PHE A 197 17.69 -5.35 -9.95
N THR A 198 17.78 -5.82 -8.71
CA THR A 198 18.50 -7.04 -8.36
C THR A 198 17.61 -7.97 -7.57
N VAL A 199 17.60 -9.26 -7.91
CA VAL A 199 17.03 -10.32 -7.06
C VAL A 199 18.15 -11.28 -6.69
N THR A 200 18.43 -11.42 -5.40
CA THR A 200 19.44 -12.34 -4.87
C THR A 200 18.82 -13.36 -3.93
N SER A 201 19.43 -14.54 -3.82
CA SER A 201 19.02 -15.58 -2.86
C SER A 201 20.05 -15.67 -1.75
N VAL A 202 19.58 -15.69 -0.50
CA VAL A 202 20.43 -15.82 0.68
C VAL A 202 19.93 -17.00 1.52
N GLU A 203 20.83 -17.91 1.86
CA GLU A 203 20.59 -18.94 2.87
C GLU A 203 21.10 -18.45 4.23
N ILE A 204 20.22 -18.46 5.24
CA ILE A 204 20.59 -18.19 6.63
C ILE A 204 20.57 -19.51 7.44
N PRO A 205 21.44 -19.69 8.45
CA PRO A 205 21.29 -20.78 9.40
C PRO A 205 20.01 -20.58 10.22
N VAL A 206 19.48 -21.66 10.77
CA VAL A 206 18.36 -21.60 11.71
C VAL A 206 18.79 -20.87 12.98
N LEU A 207 18.29 -19.65 13.16
CA LEU A 207 18.64 -18.79 14.30
C LEU A 207 17.99 -19.26 15.61
N SER A 208 16.82 -19.90 15.53
CA SER A 208 16.06 -20.44 16.67
C SER A 208 14.95 -21.36 16.19
N THR A 209 14.57 -22.37 16.98
CA THR A 209 13.39 -23.22 16.74
C THR A 209 12.09 -22.42 16.68
N THR A 210 12.02 -21.29 17.39
CA THR A 210 10.85 -20.39 17.41
C THR A 210 10.58 -19.75 16.04
N HIS A 211 11.61 -19.56 15.23
CA HIS A 211 11.48 -19.03 13.87
C HIS A 211 10.97 -20.07 12.85
N CYS A 212 10.92 -21.35 13.24
CA CYS A 212 10.58 -22.46 12.35
C CYS A 212 9.10 -22.85 12.39
N TYR A 213 8.36 -22.35 13.39
CA TYR A 213 6.91 -22.49 13.49
C TYR A 213 6.34 -21.19 14.07
N PRO A 214 6.35 -20.09 13.29
CA PRO A 214 5.86 -18.82 13.77
C PRO A 214 4.34 -18.93 13.96
N SER A 215 3.92 -19.02 15.22
CA SER A 215 2.59 -18.59 15.65
C SER A 215 2.30 -17.15 15.21
N TYR A 216 1.03 -16.74 15.24
CA TYR A 216 0.60 -15.36 14.97
C TYR A 216 1.47 -14.32 15.70
N SER A 217 1.69 -14.48 17.00
CA SER A 217 2.48 -13.54 17.82
C SER A 217 3.97 -13.46 17.40
N THR A 218 4.52 -14.56 16.92
CA THR A 218 5.91 -14.64 16.44
C THR A 218 6.07 -14.14 15.00
N CYS A 219 5.04 -14.24 14.14
CA CYS A 219 5.04 -13.58 12.82
C CYS A 219 5.26 -12.06 12.93
N GLU A 220 4.81 -11.43 14.02
CA GLU A 220 4.91 -9.99 14.25
C GLU A 220 6.29 -9.49 14.71
N ILE A 221 7.23 -10.40 15.00
CA ILE A 221 8.59 -10.05 15.44
C ILE A 221 9.69 -10.80 14.67
N ALA A 222 9.47 -12.04 14.23
CA ALA A 222 10.50 -12.90 13.64
C ALA A 222 10.97 -12.46 12.25
N TYR A 223 10.16 -11.69 11.52
CA TYR A 223 10.52 -11.23 10.17
C TYR A 223 11.79 -10.37 10.15
N LYS A 224 12.01 -9.54 11.18
CA LYS A 224 13.11 -8.55 11.23
C LYS A 224 14.46 -9.21 11.52
N PRO A 225 14.66 -10.05 12.57
CA PRO A 225 15.92 -10.78 12.75
C PRO A 225 16.30 -11.68 11.57
N ILE A 226 15.30 -12.21 10.86
CA ILE A 226 15.53 -13.02 9.64
C ILE A 226 16.00 -12.16 8.47
N SER A 227 15.40 -10.99 8.24
CA SER A 227 15.89 -10.06 7.21
C SER A 227 17.27 -9.48 7.54
N ASP A 228 17.55 -9.23 8.82
CA ASP A 228 18.84 -8.68 9.28
C ASP A 228 19.96 -9.72 9.08
N ALA A 229 19.74 -10.96 9.52
CA ALA A 229 20.66 -12.08 9.30
C ALA A 229 20.85 -12.45 7.81
N ALA A 230 19.89 -12.10 6.94
CA ALA A 230 20.05 -12.22 5.49
C ALA A 230 20.85 -11.04 4.90
N GLN A 231 20.65 -9.82 5.42
CA GLN A 231 21.40 -8.63 5.02
C GLN A 231 22.90 -8.76 5.33
N GLU A 232 23.26 -9.31 6.50
CA GLU A 232 24.64 -9.66 6.88
C GLU A 232 25.31 -10.69 5.96
N ARG A 233 24.53 -11.45 5.19
CA ARG A 233 24.99 -12.50 4.26
C ARG A 233 24.87 -12.12 2.79
N LEU A 234 24.57 -10.86 2.49
CA LEU A 234 24.53 -10.40 1.10
C LEU A 234 25.92 -10.53 0.44
N PRO A 235 26.00 -10.96 -0.83
CA PRO A 235 27.25 -10.99 -1.56
C PRO A 235 27.89 -9.59 -1.66
N PRO A 236 29.24 -9.45 -1.59
CA PRO A 236 29.91 -8.15 -1.65
C PRO A 236 29.54 -7.31 -2.88
N GLU A 237 29.31 -7.95 -4.03
CA GLU A 237 28.89 -7.33 -5.28
C GLU A 237 27.48 -6.71 -5.21
N VAL A 238 26.62 -7.23 -4.32
CA VAL A 238 25.29 -6.65 -4.04
C VAL A 238 25.43 -5.49 -3.04
N ILE A 239 26.24 -5.65 -1.99
CA ILE A 239 26.44 -4.60 -0.97
C ILE A 239 27.03 -3.32 -1.57
N GLY A 240 27.84 -3.42 -2.63
CA GLY A 240 28.40 -2.26 -3.34
C GLY A 240 27.40 -1.40 -4.11
N ILE A 241 26.15 -1.85 -4.29
CA ILE A 241 25.12 -1.11 -5.04
C ILE A 241 24.25 -0.28 -4.09
N ASN A 242 24.12 1.02 -4.38
CA ASN A 242 23.30 1.95 -3.61
C ASN A 242 21.80 1.78 -3.95
N TYR A 243 21.14 0.80 -3.33
CA TYR A 243 19.69 0.63 -3.44
C TYR A 243 18.92 1.71 -2.68
N SER A 244 17.80 2.18 -3.23
CA SER A 244 16.89 3.06 -2.51
C SER A 244 15.90 2.31 -1.62
N HIS A 245 15.58 1.05 -1.96
CA HIS A 245 14.62 0.19 -1.24
C HIS A 245 15.09 -1.27 -1.18
N MET A 246 14.68 -1.97 -0.13
CA MET A 246 14.95 -3.40 0.09
C MET A 246 13.64 -4.17 0.29
N VAL A 247 13.47 -5.25 -0.46
CA VAL A 247 12.32 -6.15 -0.37
C VAL A 247 12.81 -7.52 0.10
N TYR A 248 12.24 -8.05 1.18
CA TYR A 248 12.58 -9.36 1.70
C TYR A 248 11.46 -10.36 1.37
N VAL A 249 11.79 -11.39 0.59
CA VAL A 249 10.90 -12.53 0.39
C VAL A 249 11.29 -13.59 1.42
N LEU A 250 10.43 -13.74 2.43
CA LEU A 250 10.69 -14.56 3.61
C LEU A 250 10.65 -16.07 3.27
N PRO A 251 11.13 -16.94 4.17
CA PRO A 251 10.98 -18.38 4.01
C PRO A 251 9.50 -18.81 4.03
N ASN A 252 9.18 -19.93 3.38
CA ASN A 252 7.84 -20.53 3.29
C ASN A 252 7.13 -20.76 4.64
N VAL A 253 7.88 -20.83 5.73
CA VAL A 253 7.36 -20.83 7.10
C VAL A 253 6.41 -19.66 7.40
N PHE A 254 6.60 -18.50 6.75
CA PHE A 254 5.73 -17.33 6.89
C PHE A 254 4.42 -17.42 6.09
N ASN A 255 4.19 -18.48 5.31
CA ASN A 255 2.93 -18.64 4.56
C ASN A 255 1.69 -18.75 5.47
N GLY A 256 1.88 -19.22 6.72
CA GLY A 256 0.82 -19.28 7.74
C GLY A 256 0.57 -17.95 8.48
N CYS A 257 1.35 -16.90 8.21
CA CYS A 257 1.13 -15.60 8.82
C CYS A 257 -0.15 -14.93 8.26
N PRO A 258 -0.84 -14.12 9.09
CA PRO A 258 -2.18 -13.56 8.78
C PRO A 258 -2.14 -12.44 7.73
N TRP A 259 -0.96 -11.86 7.52
CA TRP A 259 -0.71 -10.77 6.59
C TRP A 259 -0.15 -11.30 5.26
N GLU A 260 -0.41 -10.54 4.20
CA GLU A 260 0.10 -10.82 2.86
C GLU A 260 1.36 -10.01 2.53
N GLY A 261 1.62 -8.95 3.29
CA GLY A 261 2.82 -8.13 3.24
C GLY A 261 2.99 -7.35 4.55
N LYS A 262 4.18 -6.79 4.74
CA LYS A 262 4.50 -5.81 5.78
C LYS A 262 5.43 -4.76 5.18
N ALA A 263 5.38 -3.53 5.66
CA ALA A 263 6.28 -2.47 5.23
C ALA A 263 6.56 -1.45 6.32
N THR A 264 7.74 -0.82 6.25
CA THR A 264 8.05 0.38 7.03
C THR A 264 7.28 1.59 6.52
N LEU A 265 6.64 2.33 7.42
CA LEU A 265 5.80 3.48 7.14
C LEU A 265 6.27 4.70 7.97
N PRO A 266 6.78 5.78 7.36
CA PRO A 266 7.51 5.76 6.08
C PRO A 266 8.92 5.16 6.26
N GLY A 267 9.49 4.58 5.22
CA GLY A 267 10.79 3.91 5.32
C GLY A 267 11.35 3.47 3.97
N LYS A 268 11.93 2.27 3.92
CA LYS A 268 12.60 1.71 2.72
C LYS A 268 12.52 0.17 2.62
N GLN A 269 11.87 -0.47 3.59
CA GLN A 269 11.84 -1.93 3.72
C GLN A 269 10.41 -2.47 3.58
N SER A 270 10.29 -3.60 2.89
CA SER A 270 9.06 -4.38 2.75
C SER A 270 9.36 -5.88 2.91
N TRP A 271 8.44 -6.65 3.48
CA TRP A 271 8.55 -8.08 3.70
C TRP A 271 7.33 -8.81 3.17
N PHE A 272 7.54 -9.95 2.51
CA PHE A 272 6.48 -10.74 1.90
C PHE A 272 6.65 -12.23 2.18
N PRO A 273 5.55 -12.97 2.44
CA PRO A 273 5.56 -14.41 2.43
C PRO A 273 5.65 -14.92 0.97
N PRO A 274 6.31 -16.06 0.70
CA PRO A 274 6.55 -16.58 -0.64
C PRO A 274 5.33 -17.34 -1.20
N LYS A 275 4.15 -16.71 -1.15
CA LYS A 275 2.86 -17.25 -1.61
C LYS A 275 2.22 -16.37 -2.68
N LYS A 276 1.25 -16.93 -3.41
CA LYS A 276 0.52 -16.27 -4.50
C LYS A 276 -0.16 -14.96 -4.10
N THR A 277 -0.59 -14.88 -2.84
CA THR A 277 -1.28 -13.72 -2.25
C THR A 277 -0.31 -12.69 -1.66
N GLY A 278 0.97 -13.04 -1.48
CA GLY A 278 2.03 -12.16 -0.99
C GLY A 278 2.88 -11.58 -2.12
N ILE A 279 4.16 -11.97 -2.21
CA ILE A 279 5.11 -11.40 -3.20
C ILE A 279 4.65 -11.47 -4.66
N PHE A 280 3.76 -12.41 -5.00
CA PHE A 280 3.22 -12.55 -6.37
C PHE A 280 1.89 -11.81 -6.60
N ALA A 281 1.32 -11.16 -5.58
CA ALA A 281 0.13 -10.34 -5.71
C ALA A 281 0.51 -8.87 -5.94
N LYS A 282 0.44 -8.41 -7.20
CA LYS A 282 0.86 -7.06 -7.60
C LYS A 282 0.27 -5.92 -6.75
N GLY A 283 -0.97 -6.06 -6.27
CA GLY A 283 -1.64 -5.06 -5.43
C GLY A 283 -0.98 -4.95 -4.06
N VAL A 284 -0.65 -6.09 -3.44
CA VAL A 284 0.07 -6.16 -2.17
C VAL A 284 1.50 -5.64 -2.34
N VAL A 285 2.19 -5.99 -3.43
CA VAL A 285 3.52 -5.43 -3.72
C VAL A 285 3.47 -3.90 -3.89
N MET A 286 2.43 -3.38 -4.55
CA MET A 286 2.21 -1.94 -4.64
C MET A 286 1.96 -1.31 -3.26
N GLN A 287 1.06 -1.87 -2.47
CA GLN A 287 0.74 -1.43 -1.11
C GLN A 287 1.98 -1.32 -0.23
N GLU A 288 2.76 -2.40 -0.08
CA GLU A 288 3.92 -2.43 0.80
C GLU A 288 5.04 -1.46 0.36
N ILE A 289 5.27 -1.31 -0.95
CA ILE A 289 6.27 -0.33 -1.41
C ILE A 289 5.76 1.10 -1.21
N ILE A 290 4.48 1.42 -1.45
CA ILE A 290 3.99 2.80 -1.26
C ILE A 290 3.68 3.17 0.20
N HIS A 291 3.62 2.19 1.11
CA HIS A 291 3.79 2.43 2.55
C HIS A 291 5.14 3.08 2.88
N ASN A 292 6.23 2.71 2.18
CA ASN A 292 7.53 3.36 2.37
C ASN A 292 7.46 4.88 2.09
N PHE A 293 6.49 5.33 1.29
CA PHE A 293 6.24 6.73 0.94
C PHE A 293 5.20 7.46 1.81
N GLY A 294 4.71 6.85 2.90
CA GLY A 294 3.82 7.53 3.85
C GLY A 294 2.32 7.32 3.61
N LEU A 295 1.92 6.39 2.74
CA LEU A 295 0.50 6.01 2.61
C LEU A 295 0.06 5.01 3.68
N TYR A 296 -1.23 5.03 4.00
CA TYR A 296 -1.90 4.14 4.94
C TYR A 296 -2.94 3.28 4.22
N HIS A 297 -3.45 2.24 4.88
CA HIS A 297 -4.44 1.34 4.29
C HIS A 297 -5.75 2.06 3.92
N GLY A 298 -6.40 1.57 2.86
CA GLY A 298 -7.74 1.97 2.44
C GLY A 298 -8.83 1.21 3.20
N TRP A 299 -9.86 1.94 3.62
CA TRP A 299 -10.95 1.46 4.47
C TRP A 299 -12.25 1.31 3.66
N SER A 300 -13.06 0.30 3.99
CA SER A 300 -14.42 0.21 3.45
C SER A 300 -15.38 1.21 4.10
N ASN A 301 -16.52 1.42 3.45
CA ASN A 301 -17.65 2.20 3.97
C ASN A 301 -18.15 1.75 5.36
N SER A 302 -17.88 0.49 5.72
CA SER A 302 -18.22 -0.11 7.01
C SER A 302 -17.13 0.09 8.09
N GLY A 303 -16.12 0.92 7.84
CA GLY A 303 -15.02 1.16 8.78
C GLY A 303 -14.09 -0.05 8.96
N VAL A 304 -13.97 -0.93 7.96
CA VAL A 304 -13.07 -2.09 8.01
C VAL A 304 -11.83 -1.79 7.17
N GLU A 305 -10.67 -1.82 7.83
CA GLU A 305 -9.36 -1.64 7.22
C GLU A 305 -9.10 -2.69 6.13
N TYR A 306 -8.29 -2.35 5.14
CA TYR A 306 -8.00 -3.11 3.92
C TYR A 306 -9.21 -3.45 3.03
N ASN A 307 -10.43 -3.16 3.44
CA ASN A 307 -11.62 -3.68 2.76
C ASN A 307 -12.13 -2.75 1.63
N ASP A 308 -11.28 -1.81 1.19
CA ASP A 308 -11.44 -1.08 -0.08
C ASP A 308 -10.85 -1.89 -1.25
N PHE A 309 -11.71 -2.38 -2.15
CA PHE A 309 -11.30 -3.13 -3.34
C PHE A 309 -11.06 -2.24 -4.57
N THR A 310 -11.10 -0.90 -4.42
CA THR A 310 -10.91 0.07 -5.50
C THR A 310 -9.45 0.54 -5.65
N THR A 311 -8.61 0.27 -4.65
CA THR A 311 -7.19 0.67 -4.58
C THR A 311 -6.29 -0.49 -4.14
N ALA A 312 -5.02 -0.47 -4.58
CA ALA A 312 -3.95 -1.28 -4.02
C ALA A 312 -3.79 -1.11 -2.49
N MET A 313 -4.09 0.05 -1.91
CA MET A 313 -3.98 0.27 -0.46
C MET A 313 -5.00 -0.50 0.39
N GLY A 314 -5.96 -1.19 -0.24
CA GLY A 314 -6.91 -2.05 0.46
C GLY A 314 -6.75 -3.51 0.08
N LYS A 315 -7.64 -4.00 -0.78
CA LYS A 315 -7.63 -5.36 -1.37
C LYS A 315 -7.76 -5.33 -2.89
N GLY A 316 -7.65 -4.15 -3.50
CA GLY A 316 -7.66 -3.98 -4.94
C GLY A 316 -6.35 -4.45 -5.59
N SER A 317 -6.44 -4.77 -6.88
CA SER A 317 -5.28 -4.95 -7.77
C SER A 317 -5.22 -3.81 -8.81
N SER A 318 -5.75 -2.66 -8.44
CA SER A 318 -5.87 -1.42 -9.22
C SER A 318 -4.90 -0.36 -8.70
N CYS A 319 -4.76 0.75 -9.42
CA CYS A 319 -3.98 1.90 -8.97
C CYS A 319 -4.53 2.52 -7.68
N PRO A 320 -3.73 3.34 -6.96
CA PRO A 320 -4.18 4.06 -5.78
C PRO A 320 -5.48 4.85 -5.99
N SER A 321 -6.19 5.14 -4.89
CA SER A 321 -7.40 5.96 -4.93
C SER A 321 -7.07 7.42 -5.24
N ALA A 322 -8.06 8.24 -5.61
CA ALA A 322 -7.86 9.67 -5.85
C ALA A 322 -7.11 10.42 -4.71
N PRO A 323 -7.50 10.30 -3.43
CA PRO A 323 -6.74 10.94 -2.35
C PRO A 323 -5.32 10.40 -2.20
N GLU A 324 -5.09 9.10 -2.43
CA GLU A 324 -3.75 8.49 -2.39
C GLU A 324 -2.86 9.00 -3.52
N LEU A 325 -3.38 9.09 -4.75
CA LEU A 325 -2.67 9.65 -5.90
C LEU A 325 -2.26 11.11 -5.64
N LEU A 326 -3.11 11.90 -5.00
CA LEU A 326 -2.76 13.27 -4.59
C LEU A 326 -1.72 13.28 -3.47
N ARG A 327 -1.85 12.41 -2.46
CA ARG A 327 -0.87 12.24 -1.36
C ARG A 327 0.46 11.61 -1.82
N LEU A 328 0.54 11.08 -3.04
CA LEU A 328 1.77 10.69 -3.72
C LEU A 328 2.27 11.74 -4.73
N ASP A 329 1.55 12.85 -4.93
CA ASP A 329 1.84 13.82 -6.01
C ASP A 329 1.83 13.17 -7.42
N TRP A 330 1.19 12.02 -7.55
CA TRP A 330 1.06 11.30 -8.82
C TRP A 330 0.02 11.96 -9.71
N ALA A 331 -1.11 12.39 -9.17
CA ALA A 331 -2.15 13.10 -9.91
C ALA A 331 -2.69 14.35 -9.19
N SER A 332 -3.26 15.27 -9.97
CA SER A 332 -3.83 16.54 -9.48
C SER A 332 -5.36 16.63 -9.68
N PRO A 333 -6.07 17.46 -8.88
CA PRO A 333 -7.50 17.69 -9.06
C PRO A 333 -7.80 18.55 -10.30
N LEU A 334 -8.88 18.22 -11.01
CA LEU A 334 -9.50 19.04 -12.05
C LEU A 334 -10.02 20.35 -11.47
N VAL A 335 -10.57 20.26 -10.27
CA VAL A 335 -11.06 21.37 -9.47
C VAL A 335 -11.08 20.96 -7.99
N GLU A 336 -10.79 21.92 -7.11
CA GLU A 336 -11.11 21.83 -5.70
C GLU A 336 -12.34 22.69 -5.41
N LEU A 337 -13.37 22.09 -4.82
CA LEU A 337 -14.66 22.73 -4.52
C LEU A 337 -14.84 23.02 -3.04
N ASN A 338 -15.38 24.18 -2.71
CA ASN A 338 -15.64 24.66 -1.35
C ASN A 338 -16.78 25.70 -1.36
N SER A 339 -17.06 26.30 -0.22
CA SER A 339 -18.16 27.27 -0.03
C SER A 339 -18.07 28.50 -0.93
N ALA A 340 -16.86 28.89 -1.35
CA ALA A 340 -16.60 30.08 -2.16
C ALA A 340 -16.79 29.86 -3.67
N ASN A 341 -16.70 28.62 -4.16
CA ASN A 341 -16.82 28.30 -5.60
C ASN A 341 -17.89 27.26 -5.95
N LEU A 342 -18.53 26.63 -4.96
CA LEU A 342 -19.72 25.80 -5.11
C LEU A 342 -20.92 26.49 -4.44
N PRO A 343 -21.63 27.39 -5.16
CA PRO A 343 -22.77 28.12 -4.62
C PRO A 343 -23.94 27.18 -4.30
N PRO A 344 -24.77 27.52 -3.29
CA PRO A 344 -25.89 26.69 -2.89
C PRO A 344 -26.97 26.60 -3.97
N ASN A 345 -27.64 25.45 -4.04
CA ASN A 345 -28.77 25.14 -4.91
C ASN A 345 -28.45 25.30 -6.42
N THR A 346 -27.19 25.18 -6.81
CA THR A 346 -26.68 25.34 -8.18
C THR A 346 -25.86 24.14 -8.60
N TYR A 347 -26.07 23.65 -9.83
CA TYR A 347 -25.19 22.65 -10.43
C TYR A 347 -23.95 23.28 -11.07
N SER A 348 -22.78 22.90 -10.57
CA SER A 348 -21.53 22.96 -11.34
C SER A 348 -21.39 21.68 -12.15
N SER A 349 -21.20 21.79 -13.47
CA SER A 349 -21.08 20.66 -14.39
C SER A 349 -19.63 20.50 -14.85
N TYR A 350 -19.14 19.28 -15.03
CA TYR A 350 -17.77 18.94 -15.44
C TYR A 350 -17.77 17.75 -16.40
N THR A 351 -16.66 17.57 -17.13
CA THR A 351 -16.29 16.27 -17.72
C THR A 351 -15.08 15.76 -16.95
N LEU A 352 -15.25 14.70 -16.17
CA LEU A 352 -14.18 14.10 -15.37
C LEU A 352 -13.46 13.04 -16.23
N PRO A 353 -12.16 13.19 -16.56
CA PRO A 353 -11.40 12.16 -17.25
C PRO A 353 -11.22 10.92 -16.38
N ALA A 354 -10.97 9.77 -17.01
CA ALA A 354 -10.59 8.57 -16.28
C ALA A 354 -9.15 8.69 -15.74
N THR A 355 -8.87 8.17 -14.55
CA THR A 355 -7.53 8.25 -13.95
C THR A 355 -6.47 7.47 -14.73
N SER A 356 -6.83 6.61 -15.68
CA SER A 356 -5.85 5.92 -16.53
C SER A 356 -5.28 6.80 -17.66
N VAL A 357 -5.80 8.01 -17.87
CA VAL A 357 -5.54 8.82 -19.07
C VAL A 357 -4.39 9.81 -18.90
N ASP A 358 -4.32 10.48 -17.75
CA ASP A 358 -3.36 11.57 -17.48
C ASP A 358 -3.12 11.68 -15.96
N SER A 359 -2.04 12.34 -15.58
CA SER A 359 -1.78 12.78 -14.21
C SER A 359 -2.52 14.07 -13.86
N GLU A 360 -2.82 14.93 -14.84
CA GLU A 360 -3.43 16.23 -14.60
C GLU A 360 -4.96 16.20 -14.69
N GLY A 361 -5.64 16.71 -13.67
CA GLY A 361 -7.07 16.98 -13.74
C GLY A 361 -7.97 15.75 -13.76
N VAL A 362 -7.58 14.65 -13.12
CA VAL A 362 -8.30 13.34 -13.16
C VAL A 362 -9.14 13.02 -11.93
N MET A 363 -9.27 13.96 -11.00
CA MET A 363 -10.12 13.83 -9.82
C MET A 363 -10.82 15.14 -9.45
N ILE A 364 -11.90 15.09 -8.68
CA ILE A 364 -12.50 16.27 -8.03
C ILE A 364 -12.31 16.14 -6.53
N LYS A 365 -11.80 17.20 -5.89
CA LYS A 365 -11.71 17.32 -4.42
C LYS A 365 -12.78 18.29 -3.94
N ILE A 366 -13.48 17.96 -2.86
CA ILE A 366 -14.54 18.79 -2.27
C ILE A 366 -14.27 18.93 -0.77
N LYS A 367 -14.18 20.18 -0.30
CA LYS A 367 -14.08 20.57 1.11
C LYS A 367 -15.45 21.09 1.57
N PRO A 368 -16.22 20.34 2.38
CA PRO A 368 -17.56 20.75 2.84
C PRO A 368 -17.53 21.81 3.96
N ASP A 369 -16.69 22.83 3.82
CA ASP A 369 -16.49 23.95 4.76
C ASP A 369 -17.77 24.75 5.07
N TRP A 370 -18.79 24.70 4.20
CA TRP A 370 -20.12 25.23 4.44
C TRP A 370 -20.90 24.53 5.56
N LEU A 371 -20.39 23.43 6.12
CA LEU A 371 -20.92 22.80 7.34
C LEU A 371 -20.32 23.43 8.61
N GLY A 372 -19.54 24.51 8.49
CA GLY A 372 -18.86 25.16 9.61
C GLY A 372 -17.52 24.50 9.93
N ILE A 373 -16.89 24.89 11.06
CA ILE A 373 -15.58 24.35 11.47
C ILE A 373 -15.60 22.84 11.77
N ASP A 374 -16.78 22.29 12.04
CA ASP A 374 -17.03 20.91 12.49
C ASP A 374 -17.15 19.89 11.34
N TYR A 375 -16.97 20.29 10.08
CA TYR A 375 -16.88 19.31 8.99
C TYR A 375 -15.67 18.39 9.21
N MET A 376 -15.85 17.07 9.10
CA MET A 376 -14.81 16.09 9.49
C MET A 376 -14.03 15.49 8.32
N VAL A 377 -14.55 15.56 7.09
CA VAL A 377 -13.96 14.91 5.92
C VAL A 377 -14.00 15.77 4.66
N ASN A 378 -12.98 15.61 3.82
CA ASN A 378 -13.00 16.01 2.42
C ASN A 378 -13.51 14.84 1.56
N VAL A 379 -14.23 15.14 0.48
CA VAL A 379 -14.76 14.14 -0.47
C VAL A 379 -13.96 14.18 -1.76
N TYR A 380 -13.58 13.00 -2.24
CA TYR A 380 -12.84 12.80 -3.48
C TYR A 380 -13.65 11.97 -4.47
N LEU A 381 -13.54 12.34 -5.74
CA LEU A 381 -14.20 11.65 -6.85
C LEU A 381 -13.19 11.35 -7.95
N SER A 382 -13.15 10.11 -8.43
CA SER A 382 -12.42 9.71 -9.63
C SER A 382 -13.28 8.86 -10.55
N PHE A 383 -13.16 9.04 -11.85
CA PHE A 383 -13.73 8.12 -12.84
C PHE A 383 -12.69 7.03 -13.14
N ARG A 384 -13.10 5.75 -13.11
CA ARG A 384 -12.18 4.61 -13.29
C ARG A 384 -12.62 3.72 -14.44
N VAL A 385 -11.66 3.32 -15.27
CA VAL A 385 -11.85 2.36 -16.38
C VAL A 385 -10.76 1.29 -16.32
N LYS A 386 -10.95 0.17 -17.02
CA LYS A 386 -10.07 -1.00 -16.93
C LYS A 386 -8.87 -0.88 -17.88
N GLU A 387 -7.98 0.07 -17.63
CA GLU A 387 -6.86 0.39 -18.53
C GLU A 387 -5.58 0.82 -17.79
N ALA A 388 -4.43 0.72 -18.47
CA ALA A 388 -3.11 1.00 -17.92
C ALA A 388 -2.89 0.20 -16.62
N GLY A 389 -2.61 0.86 -15.49
CA GLY A 389 -2.46 0.16 -14.21
C GLY A 389 -3.78 -0.43 -13.67
N ASP A 390 -4.93 0.14 -14.05
CA ASP A 390 -6.27 -0.36 -13.72
C ASP A 390 -6.72 -1.55 -14.58
N LYS A 391 -5.81 -2.19 -15.34
CA LYS A 391 -6.07 -3.42 -16.08
C LYS A 391 -6.69 -4.57 -15.24
N ASP A 392 -6.57 -4.55 -13.92
CA ASP A 392 -7.16 -5.55 -13.01
C ASP A 392 -8.20 -4.94 -12.04
N LEU A 393 -8.75 -3.77 -12.38
CA LEU A 393 -9.88 -3.18 -11.66
C LEU A 393 -11.10 -4.11 -11.71
N SER A 394 -11.69 -4.36 -10.54
CA SER A 394 -12.86 -5.24 -10.41
C SER A 394 -14.04 -4.75 -11.25
N PRO A 395 -14.79 -5.65 -11.94
CA PRO A 395 -15.97 -5.29 -12.73
C PRO A 395 -17.04 -4.48 -11.98
N ALA A 396 -17.06 -4.54 -10.65
CA ALA A 396 -17.94 -3.71 -9.83
C ALA A 396 -17.67 -2.19 -9.95
N TYR A 397 -16.48 -1.79 -10.43
CA TYR A 397 -15.99 -0.41 -10.41
C TYR A 397 -15.63 0.15 -11.80
N ILE A 398 -15.59 -0.69 -12.84
CA ILE A 398 -15.28 -0.27 -14.21
C ILE A 398 -16.39 0.65 -14.74
N GLY A 399 -16.01 1.79 -15.33
CA GLY A 399 -16.94 2.72 -15.96
C GLY A 399 -17.81 3.47 -14.95
N LYS A 400 -17.31 3.68 -13.73
CA LYS A 400 -18.02 4.36 -12.63
C LYS A 400 -17.20 5.49 -12.02
N VAL A 401 -17.90 6.44 -11.42
CA VAL A 401 -17.31 7.37 -10.47
C VAL A 401 -17.17 6.66 -9.12
N ILE A 402 -15.97 6.68 -8.54
CA ILE A 402 -15.67 6.17 -7.21
C ILE A 402 -15.59 7.35 -6.25
N PHE A 403 -16.25 7.22 -5.10
CA PHE A 403 -16.31 8.24 -4.06
C PHE A 403 -15.51 7.79 -2.83
N HIS A 404 -14.53 8.59 -2.46
CA HIS A 404 -13.70 8.42 -1.26
C HIS A 404 -13.89 9.59 -0.30
N GLU A 405 -13.80 9.31 1.00
CA GLU A 405 -13.72 10.31 2.06
C GLU A 405 -12.32 10.27 2.71
N LEU A 406 -11.84 11.42 3.18
CA LEU A 406 -10.55 11.55 3.86
C LEU A 406 -10.67 12.53 5.03
N ASN A 407 -10.04 12.24 6.18
CA ASN A 407 -10.10 13.13 7.34
C ASN A 407 -9.52 14.52 6.99
N LYS A 408 -10.30 15.60 7.25
CA LYS A 408 -9.93 16.97 6.87
C LYS A 408 -8.66 17.49 7.55
N ASP A 409 -8.38 17.09 8.79
CA ASP A 409 -7.23 17.59 9.55
C ASP A 409 -5.92 16.93 9.09
N VAL A 410 -6.00 15.73 8.51
CA VAL A 410 -4.86 15.04 7.87
C VAL A 410 -4.71 15.43 6.40
N ASP A 411 -5.80 15.73 5.71
CA ASP A 411 -5.80 16.07 4.28
C ASP A 411 -5.52 17.55 3.98
N ASN A 412 -5.96 18.46 4.85
CA ASN A 412 -5.64 19.89 4.72
C ASN A 412 -4.24 20.24 5.25
N SER A 413 -3.61 19.33 6.00
CA SER A 413 -2.25 19.50 6.54
C SER A 413 -1.33 18.38 6.04
N TYR A 414 -0.55 18.66 4.98
CA TYR A 414 0.41 17.71 4.42
C TYR A 414 1.53 17.28 5.39
N SER A 415 1.77 18.05 6.46
CA SER A 415 2.67 17.69 7.58
C SER A 415 2.02 16.78 8.63
N SER A 416 0.72 16.46 8.48
CA SER A 416 0.03 15.53 9.37
C SER A 416 0.42 14.10 9.04
N VAL A 417 0.92 13.41 10.07
CA VAL A 417 1.45 12.04 10.01
C VAL A 417 0.51 10.99 10.57
N SER A 418 -0.68 11.39 11.03
CA SER A 418 -1.73 10.45 11.43
C SER A 418 -2.24 9.67 10.21
N ASP A 419 -2.82 8.50 10.45
CA ASP A 419 -3.59 7.79 9.44
C ASP A 419 -4.71 8.71 8.89
N PRO A 420 -4.71 9.06 7.59
CA PRO A 420 -5.74 9.91 6.99
C PRO A 420 -7.10 9.20 6.84
N ARG A 421 -7.15 7.87 7.03
CA ARG A 421 -8.32 6.99 6.89
C ARG A 421 -9.06 7.18 5.58
N VAL A 422 -8.35 6.92 4.48
CA VAL A 422 -8.94 6.90 3.13
C VAL A 422 -10.09 5.89 3.12
N THR A 423 -11.32 6.36 2.98
CA THR A 423 -12.51 5.51 3.13
C THR A 423 -13.30 5.48 1.83
N PHE A 424 -13.38 4.33 1.16
CA PHE A 424 -14.32 4.13 0.06
C PHE A 424 -15.76 4.18 0.58
N ARG A 425 -16.62 4.97 -0.05
CA ARG A 425 -18.01 5.16 0.37
C ARG A 425 -18.99 4.44 -0.53
N ARG A 426 -18.91 4.71 -1.83
CA ARG A 426 -19.74 4.09 -2.87
C ARG A 426 -19.15 4.32 -4.25
N THR A 427 -19.80 3.70 -5.24
CA THR A 427 -19.70 4.14 -6.64
C THR A 427 -20.99 4.84 -7.07
N GLY A 428 -20.94 5.48 -8.23
CA GLY A 428 -22.09 5.83 -9.03
C GLY A 428 -21.82 5.56 -10.51
N GLY A 429 -22.78 4.93 -11.19
CA GLY A 429 -22.71 4.59 -12.61
C GLY A 429 -23.17 5.72 -13.54
N PRO A 430 -23.09 5.50 -14.87
CA PRO A 430 -23.59 6.46 -15.85
C PRO A 430 -25.12 6.61 -15.75
N ASN A 431 -25.59 7.86 -15.77
CA ASN A 431 -27.01 8.24 -15.55
C ASN A 431 -27.54 7.91 -14.14
N GLU A 432 -26.66 7.79 -13.13
CA GLU A 432 -27.03 7.64 -11.72
C GLU A 432 -26.98 8.99 -10.98
N ASP A 433 -28.01 9.26 -10.18
CA ASP A 433 -28.00 10.36 -9.22
C ASP A 433 -27.59 9.86 -7.83
N VAL A 434 -26.67 10.60 -7.17
CA VAL A 434 -26.03 10.20 -5.91
C VAL A 434 -26.13 11.32 -4.88
N ARG A 435 -26.76 11.05 -3.73
CA ARG A 435 -26.85 11.96 -2.58
C ARG A 435 -25.82 11.59 -1.51
N PHE A 436 -25.21 12.60 -0.90
CA PHE A 436 -24.32 12.50 0.27
C PHE A 436 -24.81 13.36 1.43
N ASN A 437 -24.41 13.00 2.65
CA ASN A 437 -24.85 13.66 3.89
C ASN A 437 -24.29 15.08 4.08
N TYR A 438 -23.27 15.48 3.31
CA TYR A 438 -22.65 16.81 3.37
C TYR A 438 -23.42 17.91 2.63
N ASN A 439 -24.73 17.72 2.49
CA ASN A 439 -25.61 18.48 1.60
C ASN A 439 -25.14 18.49 0.14
N LEU A 440 -24.59 17.37 -0.35
CA LEU A 440 -24.13 17.21 -1.72
C LEU A 440 -25.07 16.30 -2.51
N TYR A 441 -25.43 16.74 -3.72
CA TYR A 441 -26.13 15.96 -4.71
C TYR A 441 -25.33 15.93 -6.01
N PHE A 442 -25.16 14.75 -6.55
CA PHE A 442 -24.41 14.49 -7.76
C PHE A 442 -25.35 13.91 -8.81
N SER A 443 -25.22 14.38 -10.05
CA SER A 443 -25.89 13.78 -11.20
C SER A 443 -24.82 13.34 -12.19
N ILE A 444 -24.64 12.02 -12.30
CA ILE A 444 -23.61 11.41 -13.14
C ILE A 444 -24.25 11.20 -14.51
N GLY A 445 -23.74 11.87 -15.53
CA GLY A 445 -24.23 11.77 -16.90
C GLY A 445 -23.69 10.55 -17.64
N LYS A 446 -23.67 10.66 -18.97
CA LYS A 446 -23.10 9.64 -19.85
C LYS A 446 -21.57 9.64 -19.84
N ILE A 447 -21.00 8.47 -20.15
CA ILE A 447 -19.61 8.34 -20.57
C ILE A 447 -19.42 9.05 -21.92
N VAL A 448 -18.28 9.70 -22.10
CA VAL A 448 -17.86 10.48 -23.26
C VAL A 448 -16.39 10.19 -23.58
N ASN A 449 -15.84 10.84 -24.62
CA ASN A 449 -14.45 10.70 -25.04
C ASN A 449 -14.05 9.23 -25.23
N ASP A 450 -14.84 8.48 -26.02
CA ASP A 450 -14.61 7.07 -26.39
C ASP A 450 -14.45 6.08 -25.22
N GLY A 451 -14.92 6.45 -24.02
CA GLY A 451 -14.81 5.66 -22.80
C GLY A 451 -14.02 6.36 -21.68
N TYR A 452 -13.21 7.36 -22.03
CA TYR A 452 -12.17 7.95 -21.18
C TYR A 452 -12.59 9.18 -20.39
N GLY A 453 -13.87 9.55 -20.40
CA GLY A 453 -14.39 10.58 -19.50
C GLY A 453 -15.87 10.37 -19.18
N ILE A 454 -16.35 11.01 -18.13
CA ILE A 454 -17.77 10.97 -17.75
C ILE A 454 -18.28 12.39 -17.51
N GLN A 455 -19.47 12.69 -18.04
CA GLN A 455 -20.17 13.92 -17.69
C GLN A 455 -20.65 13.82 -16.24
N PHE A 456 -20.49 14.90 -15.48
CA PHE A 456 -20.75 14.90 -14.05
C PHE A 456 -21.27 16.26 -13.63
N LYS A 457 -22.26 16.29 -12.73
CA LYS A 457 -22.74 17.52 -12.10
C LYS A 457 -22.73 17.37 -10.59
N VAL A 458 -22.35 18.43 -9.89
CA VAL A 458 -22.39 18.53 -8.44
C VAL A 458 -23.18 19.76 -8.04
N CYS A 459 -24.07 19.61 -7.06
CA CYS A 459 -24.78 20.68 -6.40
C CYS A 459 -24.63 20.53 -4.88
N ARG A 460 -24.25 21.61 -4.23
CA ARG A 460 -24.44 21.80 -2.78
C ARG A 460 -25.86 22.28 -2.57
N PHE A 461 -26.73 21.50 -1.93
CA PHE A 461 -28.07 21.97 -1.55
C PHE A 461 -28.07 22.61 -0.15
N THR A 462 -29.16 23.26 0.21
CA THR A 462 -29.34 23.88 1.56
C THR A 462 -30.46 23.24 2.37
N GLN A 463 -31.47 22.67 1.70
CA GLN A 463 -32.61 22.01 2.34
C GLN A 463 -32.85 20.63 1.69
N ASP A 464 -32.98 20.60 0.37
CA ASP A 464 -33.28 19.40 -0.39
C ASP A 464 -32.67 19.46 -1.80
N PRO A 465 -32.20 18.33 -2.37
CA PRO A 465 -31.71 18.26 -3.75
C PRO A 465 -32.64 18.82 -4.82
N LYS A 466 -33.98 18.77 -4.63
CA LYS A 466 -34.95 19.31 -5.60
C LYS A 466 -34.81 20.81 -5.87
N TYR A 467 -34.12 21.54 -4.97
CA TYR A 467 -33.84 22.96 -5.16
C TYR A 467 -32.60 23.22 -6.04
N CYS A 468 -31.79 22.20 -6.34
CA CYS A 468 -30.66 22.30 -7.25
C CYS A 468 -31.13 22.65 -8.67
N ARG A 469 -30.88 23.88 -9.10
CA ARG A 469 -31.19 24.35 -10.44
C ARG A 469 -29.97 24.17 -11.34
N ALA A 470 -30.21 23.71 -12.57
CA ALA A 470 -29.24 23.91 -13.63
C ALA A 470 -29.21 25.40 -13.93
N ILE A 471 -28.08 26.08 -13.66
CA ILE A 471 -27.84 27.35 -14.31
C ILE A 471 -27.58 27.02 -15.78
N ASN A 472 -28.23 27.76 -16.69
CA ASN A 472 -27.83 27.83 -18.10
C ASN A 472 -26.51 28.61 -18.20
N ALA A 473 -25.47 28.12 -17.53
CA ALA A 473 -24.15 28.71 -17.56
C ALA A 473 -23.54 28.41 -18.95
N PRO A 474 -22.89 29.38 -19.60
CA PRO A 474 -22.12 29.10 -20.81
C PRO A 474 -21.10 27.99 -20.51
N LEU A 475 -20.95 27.05 -21.44
CA LEU A 475 -20.16 25.82 -21.31
C LEU A 475 -18.65 26.10 -21.20
N PHE A 476 -18.23 26.55 -20.01
CA PHE A 476 -16.88 26.90 -19.58
C PHE A 476 -16.19 28.04 -20.38
N PRO A 477 -15.25 28.77 -19.74
CA PRO A 477 -14.19 29.43 -20.50
C PRO A 477 -13.39 28.38 -21.30
N PRO A 478 -12.75 28.75 -22.43
CA PRO A 478 -11.96 27.81 -23.21
C PRO A 478 -10.93 27.09 -22.34
N LYS A 479 -10.76 25.79 -22.60
CA LYS A 479 -9.73 24.92 -22.02
C LYS A 479 -8.43 25.71 -21.84
N PRO A 480 -7.78 25.72 -20.66
CA PRO A 480 -6.48 26.36 -20.49
C PRO A 480 -5.60 25.96 -21.66
N SER A 481 -5.11 26.96 -22.42
CA SER A 481 -4.33 26.71 -23.62
C SER A 481 -3.19 25.78 -23.20
N ARG A 482 -3.15 24.58 -23.81
CA ARG A 482 -2.18 23.52 -23.50
C ARG A 482 -0.82 24.22 -23.34
N PRO A 483 -0.12 24.06 -22.19
CA PRO A 483 1.16 24.72 -22.02
C PRO A 483 2.00 24.45 -23.27
N PRO A 484 2.70 25.47 -23.82
CA PRO A 484 3.49 25.29 -25.02
C PRO A 484 4.35 24.05 -24.80
N PRO A 485 4.41 23.11 -25.77
CA PRO A 485 5.09 21.84 -25.56
C PRO A 485 6.47 22.14 -25.00
N PHE A 486 6.81 21.49 -23.87
CA PHE A 486 8.12 21.64 -23.24
C PHE A 486 9.17 21.69 -24.34
N PRO A 487 10.06 22.70 -24.37
CA PRO A 487 11.04 22.84 -25.42
C PRO A 487 11.74 21.49 -25.55
N SER A 488 11.55 20.83 -26.69
CA SER A 488 12.03 19.49 -26.93
C SER A 488 13.50 19.45 -26.53
N ASN A 489 13.87 18.48 -25.67
CA ASN A 489 15.26 18.31 -25.22
C ASN A 489 16.20 18.56 -26.41
N PRO A 490 17.25 19.38 -26.25
CA PRO A 490 18.14 19.72 -27.35
C PRO A 490 18.56 18.43 -28.05
N PRO A 491 18.48 18.38 -29.39
CA PRO A 491 18.56 17.13 -30.13
C PRO A 491 19.81 16.37 -29.69
N ALA A 492 19.59 15.13 -29.24
CA ALA A 492 20.66 14.27 -28.74
C ALA A 492 21.84 14.28 -29.72
N SER A 493 23.04 14.48 -29.19
CA SER A 493 24.26 14.62 -29.98
C SER A 493 24.33 13.53 -31.05
N PRO A 494 24.60 13.88 -32.32
CA PRO A 494 24.45 12.94 -33.42
C PRO A 494 25.31 11.69 -33.18
N PRO A 495 24.76 10.48 -33.34
CA PRO A 495 25.52 9.25 -33.11
C PRO A 495 26.73 9.19 -34.06
N PRO A 496 27.86 8.58 -33.63
CA PRO A 496 29.07 8.50 -34.44
C PRO A 496 28.77 7.92 -35.83
N ARG A 497 29.34 8.57 -36.86
CA ARG A 497 29.01 8.34 -38.27
C ARG A 497 29.21 6.87 -38.65
N LYS A 498 28.14 6.19 -39.05
CA LYS A 498 28.24 4.89 -39.73
C LYS A 498 28.96 5.04 -41.09
N PRO A 499 29.76 4.04 -41.53
CA PRO A 499 30.41 4.08 -42.83
C PRO A 499 29.43 4.23 -44.00
N LEU A 500 29.88 4.91 -45.05
CA LEU A 500 29.11 5.17 -46.27
C LEU A 500 28.72 3.86 -46.98
N SER A 501 27.44 3.75 -47.35
CA SER A 501 26.93 2.64 -48.17
C SER A 501 26.98 2.97 -49.68
N PRO A 502 26.98 1.96 -50.58
CA PRO A 502 27.28 2.16 -52.01
C PRO A 502 26.17 2.87 -52.82
N PRO A 503 26.44 3.22 -54.11
CA PRO A 503 25.54 4.03 -54.93
C PRO A 503 24.15 3.44 -55.18
N ARG A 504 23.19 4.35 -55.36
CA ARG A 504 21.75 4.11 -55.47
C ARG A 504 21.36 3.58 -56.86
N GLN A 505 20.70 2.42 -56.92
CA GLN A 505 20.10 1.90 -58.16
C GLN A 505 18.87 2.72 -58.63
N PRO A 506 18.48 2.63 -59.92
CA PRO A 506 17.37 3.41 -60.50
C PRO A 506 16.00 3.03 -59.91
N ARG A 507 15.06 3.98 -59.97
CA ARG A 507 13.68 3.81 -59.48
C ARG A 507 12.83 3.00 -60.46
N PHE A 508 12.16 1.96 -59.96
CA PHE A 508 11.04 1.32 -60.64
C PHE A 508 9.76 2.17 -60.57
N PRO A 509 8.84 2.07 -61.56
CA PRO A 509 7.59 2.82 -61.59
C PRO A 509 6.56 2.32 -60.56
N SER A 510 5.65 3.22 -60.16
CA SER A 510 4.65 3.01 -59.10
C SER A 510 3.67 1.85 -59.38
N PRO A 511 3.23 1.09 -58.36
CA PRO A 511 2.30 -0.02 -58.55
C PRO A 511 0.88 0.44 -58.93
N ARG A 512 0.24 -0.29 -59.85
CA ARG A 512 -1.20 -0.15 -60.14
C ARG A 512 -2.05 -0.69 -58.99
N LYS A 513 -3.26 -0.15 -58.84
CA LYS A 513 -4.27 -0.61 -57.85
C LYS A 513 -4.54 -2.11 -57.99
N SER A 514 -4.46 -2.84 -56.88
CA SER A 514 -4.70 -4.29 -56.82
C SER A 514 -6.19 -4.64 -56.98
N PRO A 515 -6.53 -5.76 -57.64
CA PRO A 515 -7.89 -6.31 -57.65
C PRO A 515 -8.28 -6.90 -56.28
N PRO A 516 -9.58 -7.10 -56.00
CA PRO A 516 -10.04 -7.71 -54.75
C PRO A 516 -9.56 -9.17 -54.62
N PRO A 517 -9.31 -9.66 -53.38
CA PRO A 517 -8.77 -10.99 -53.15
C PRO A 517 -9.78 -12.10 -53.49
N PRO A 518 -9.33 -13.26 -54.01
CA PRO A 518 -10.19 -14.42 -54.26
C PRO A 518 -10.69 -15.04 -52.94
N PRO A 519 -11.83 -15.76 -52.96
CA PRO A 519 -12.36 -16.45 -51.79
C PRO A 519 -11.38 -17.51 -51.26
N SER A 520 -11.27 -17.62 -49.94
CA SER A 520 -10.32 -18.52 -49.28
C SER A 520 -10.62 -20.00 -49.57
N PRO A 521 -9.59 -20.84 -49.84
CA PRO A 521 -9.79 -22.26 -50.04
C PRO A 521 -10.30 -22.97 -48.78
N PRO A 522 -11.02 -24.10 -48.91
CA PRO A 522 -11.50 -24.87 -47.76
C PRO A 522 -10.33 -25.36 -46.89
N ARG A 523 -10.55 -25.34 -45.56
CA ARG A 523 -9.52 -25.77 -44.59
C ARG A 523 -9.10 -27.23 -44.84
N PRO A 524 -7.80 -27.55 -44.83
CA PRO A 524 -7.34 -28.93 -44.78
C PRO A 524 -7.88 -29.67 -43.54
N PRO A 525 -8.08 -30.98 -43.59
CA PRO A 525 -8.38 -31.78 -42.40
C PRO A 525 -7.23 -31.67 -41.38
N PRO A 526 -7.53 -31.75 -40.07
CA PRO A 526 -6.50 -31.68 -39.04
C PRO A 526 -5.50 -32.84 -39.17
N PRO A 527 -4.19 -32.60 -38.95
CA PRO A 527 -3.19 -33.64 -39.03
C PRO A 527 -3.40 -34.70 -37.94
N SER A 528 -3.13 -35.96 -38.28
CA SER A 528 -3.15 -37.08 -37.35
C SER A 528 -2.24 -36.83 -36.14
N PRO A 529 -2.62 -37.25 -34.92
CA PRO A 529 -1.77 -37.10 -33.75
C PRO A 529 -0.45 -37.86 -33.94
N PRO A 530 0.69 -37.31 -33.50
CA PRO A 530 1.99 -37.96 -33.66
C PRO A 530 2.05 -39.29 -32.88
N PRO A 531 2.82 -40.28 -33.38
CA PRO A 531 2.98 -41.55 -32.67
C PRO A 531 3.59 -41.34 -31.29
N ARG A 532 3.16 -42.15 -30.32
CA ARG A 532 3.67 -42.12 -28.94
C ARG A 532 5.19 -42.35 -28.94
N PRO A 533 5.99 -41.54 -28.23
CA PRO A 533 7.41 -41.82 -28.08
C PRO A 533 7.63 -43.16 -27.36
N PRO A 534 8.70 -43.91 -27.68
CA PRO A 534 9.04 -45.14 -26.98
C PRO A 534 9.38 -44.86 -25.51
N PRO A 535 9.23 -45.86 -24.62
CA PRO A 535 9.62 -45.70 -23.22
C PRO A 535 11.13 -45.43 -23.10
N PRO A 536 11.56 -44.57 -22.15
CA PRO A 536 12.97 -44.25 -21.97
C PRO A 536 13.76 -45.49 -21.53
N SER A 537 14.95 -45.67 -22.11
CA SER A 537 15.89 -46.72 -21.72
C SER A 537 16.31 -46.58 -20.24
N PRO A 538 16.59 -47.68 -19.53
CA PRO A 538 17.07 -47.62 -18.15
C PRO A 538 18.37 -46.82 -18.05
N ALA A 539 18.47 -45.98 -17.01
CA ALA A 539 19.63 -45.15 -16.80
C ALA A 539 20.88 -46.01 -16.48
N PRO A 540 22.07 -45.65 -16.99
CA PRO A 540 23.30 -46.36 -16.67
C PRO A 540 23.61 -46.27 -15.16
N PRO A 541 24.25 -47.30 -14.57
CA PRO A 541 24.61 -47.29 -13.16
C PRO A 541 25.54 -46.11 -12.83
N ARG A 542 25.30 -45.46 -11.69
CA ARG A 542 26.13 -44.34 -11.24
C ARG A 542 27.57 -44.81 -10.99
N PRO A 543 28.59 -44.04 -11.40
CA PRO A 543 29.97 -44.33 -11.03
C PRO A 543 30.14 -44.27 -9.49
N PRO A 544 31.06 -45.05 -8.92
CA PRO A 544 31.34 -45.03 -7.50
C PRO A 544 31.85 -43.64 -7.06
N PRO A 545 31.57 -43.21 -5.82
CA PRO A 545 32.05 -41.93 -5.31
C PRO A 545 33.59 -41.91 -5.25
N PRO A 546 34.24 -40.76 -5.57
CA PRO A 546 35.69 -40.64 -5.49
C PRO A 546 36.17 -40.74 -4.04
N SER A 547 37.32 -41.38 -3.84
CA SER A 547 37.96 -41.53 -2.53
C SER A 547 38.23 -40.18 -1.86
N PRO A 548 38.09 -40.06 -0.52
CA PRO A 548 38.34 -38.82 0.19
C PRO A 548 39.80 -38.38 0.05
N ALA A 549 40.01 -37.08 -0.20
CA ALA A 549 41.33 -36.50 -0.28
C ALA A 549 42.06 -36.54 1.09
N PRO A 550 43.39 -36.70 1.11
CA PRO A 550 44.15 -36.70 2.36
C PRO A 550 44.02 -35.34 3.08
N PRO A 551 44.04 -35.33 4.44
CA PRO A 551 43.92 -34.10 5.21
C PRO A 551 45.07 -33.14 4.94
N ARG A 552 44.77 -31.85 4.79
CA ARG A 552 45.79 -30.80 4.64
C ARG A 552 46.61 -30.66 5.94
N PRO A 553 47.91 -30.40 5.86
CA PRO A 553 48.72 -30.06 7.03
C PRO A 553 48.20 -28.76 7.69
N PRO A 554 48.34 -28.63 9.03
CA PRO A 554 47.90 -27.44 9.74
C PRO A 554 48.73 -26.20 9.34
N PRO A 555 48.13 -25.00 9.31
CA PRO A 555 48.87 -23.77 9.03
C PRO A 555 49.86 -23.44 10.16
N PRO A 556 50.99 -22.78 9.87
CA PRO A 556 51.97 -22.39 10.87
C PRO A 556 51.41 -21.37 11.87
N SER A 557 51.81 -21.49 13.13
CA SER A 557 51.38 -20.61 14.21
C SER A 557 51.77 -19.14 13.97
N PRO A 558 50.89 -18.16 14.24
CA PRO A 558 51.22 -16.75 14.12
C PRO A 558 52.29 -16.33 15.15
N PRO A 559 53.15 -15.34 14.83
CA PRO A 559 54.16 -14.85 15.75
C PRO A 559 53.54 -14.18 17.00
N PRO A 560 54.22 -14.23 18.16
CA PRO A 560 53.70 -13.65 19.39
C PRO A 560 53.53 -12.13 19.29
N ARG A 561 52.41 -11.61 19.83
CA ARG A 561 52.17 -10.16 19.90
C ARG A 561 53.15 -9.49 20.87
N PRO A 562 53.64 -8.27 20.56
CA PRO A 562 54.36 -7.47 21.54
C PRO A 562 53.45 -7.06 22.72
N PRO A 563 54.02 -6.90 23.93
CA PRO A 563 53.24 -6.56 25.12
C PRO A 563 52.69 -5.11 25.07
N PRO A 564 51.53 -4.85 25.71
CA PRO A 564 50.96 -3.51 25.77
C PRO A 564 51.79 -2.56 26.66
N PRO A 565 51.82 -1.25 26.36
CA PRO A 565 52.50 -0.26 27.19
C PRO A 565 51.81 -0.08 28.55
N SER A 566 52.60 0.13 29.60
CA SER A 566 52.11 0.32 30.97
C SER A 566 51.30 1.62 31.13
N PRO A 567 50.23 1.63 31.95
CA PRO A 567 49.41 2.82 32.16
C PRO A 567 50.16 3.90 32.97
N ALA A 568 50.07 5.15 32.52
CA ALA A 568 50.63 6.29 33.22
C ALA A 568 49.86 6.59 34.53
N SER A 569 50.58 6.98 35.58
CA SER A 569 50.00 7.29 36.89
C SER A 569 49.14 8.56 36.88
N PRO A 570 48.03 8.61 37.65
CA PRO A 570 47.14 9.76 37.69
C PRO A 570 47.79 10.96 38.39
N ARG A 571 47.80 12.12 37.70
CA ARG A 571 48.36 13.37 38.22
C ARG A 571 47.39 14.01 39.22
N ARG A 572 47.84 14.15 40.46
CA ARG A 572 47.13 14.79 41.58
C ARG A 572 46.72 16.23 41.21
N SER A 573 45.43 16.53 41.19
CA SER A 573 44.90 17.90 41.03
C SER A 573 44.55 18.50 42.41
N SER A 574 44.81 19.80 42.55
CA SER A 574 44.75 20.54 43.81
C SER A 574 43.39 21.15 44.13
N SER A 575 43.12 21.25 45.43
CA SER A 575 41.97 21.89 46.08
C SER A 575 41.83 23.40 45.83
N SER A 576 40.59 23.90 45.74
CA SER A 576 40.02 25.12 46.39
C SER A 576 38.65 25.50 45.74
N PRO A 577 37.82 26.36 46.35
CA PRO A 577 37.21 26.18 47.67
C PRO A 577 35.66 26.30 47.65
N SER A 578 35.03 26.02 48.79
CA SER A 578 33.57 26.05 48.97
C SER A 578 32.97 27.47 48.94
N LEU A 579 31.81 27.62 48.28
CA LEU A 579 30.79 28.61 48.64
C LEU A 579 29.41 27.94 48.72
N SER A 580 28.75 28.08 49.86
CA SER A 580 27.34 27.72 50.05
C SER A 580 26.43 28.79 49.43
N PRO A 581 25.13 28.52 49.21
CA PRO A 581 24.20 29.00 50.24
C PRO A 581 22.91 28.17 50.47
N THR A 582 22.35 28.39 51.67
CA THR A 582 20.92 28.33 52.06
C THR A 582 20.04 27.14 51.63
N ARG A 583 19.96 26.20 52.57
CA ARG A 583 18.81 25.35 52.91
C ARG A 583 17.45 26.08 52.86
N SER A 584 16.50 25.55 52.10
CA SER A 584 15.06 25.72 52.32
C SER A 584 14.37 24.36 52.24
N SER A 585 13.46 24.07 53.18
CA SER A 585 12.78 22.77 53.32
C SER A 585 11.27 22.93 53.03
N PRO A 586 10.43 21.87 53.07
CA PRO A 586 9.71 21.45 51.87
C PRO A 586 8.23 21.86 51.87
N LEU A 587 7.67 22.08 50.68
CA LEU A 587 6.22 22.13 50.49
C LEU A 587 5.66 20.72 50.26
N SER A 588 4.59 20.40 50.98
CA SER A 588 3.91 19.10 50.96
C SER A 588 3.33 18.74 49.59
N PRO A 589 3.26 17.45 49.22
CA PRO A 589 2.52 17.03 48.04
C PRO A 589 0.99 17.18 48.26
N PRO A 590 0.21 17.54 47.23
CA PRO A 590 -1.24 17.54 47.30
C PRO A 590 -1.80 16.10 47.35
N PRO A 591 -3.02 15.90 47.91
CA PRO A 591 -3.63 14.58 48.01
C PRO A 591 -4.01 14.01 46.63
N PRO A 592 -4.03 12.66 46.48
CA PRO A 592 -4.38 12.03 45.22
C PRO A 592 -5.85 12.26 44.85
N LEU A 593 -6.09 12.68 43.60
CA LEU A 593 -7.43 12.81 43.05
C LEU A 593 -8.09 11.43 42.91
N ARG A 594 -9.34 11.33 43.36
CA ARG A 594 -10.20 10.13 43.19
C ARG A 594 -10.37 9.80 41.70
N PRO A 595 -10.29 8.52 41.29
CA PRO A 595 -10.75 8.12 39.96
C PRO A 595 -12.28 8.29 39.84
N PRO A 596 -12.81 8.64 38.66
CA PRO A 596 -14.25 8.66 38.41
C PRO A 596 -14.82 7.22 38.41
N PRO A 597 -16.13 7.06 38.68
CA PRO A 597 -16.75 5.73 38.71
C PRO A 597 -16.76 5.08 37.32
N THR A 598 -16.34 3.83 37.25
CA THR A 598 -16.55 2.95 36.09
C THR A 598 -18.04 2.76 35.86
N GLN A 599 -18.52 3.08 34.66
CA GLN A 599 -19.81 2.57 34.20
C GLN A 599 -19.64 1.12 33.76
N GLU A 600 -20.44 0.23 34.35
CA GLU A 600 -20.70 -1.09 33.79
C GLU A 600 -21.23 -0.93 32.36
N LEU A 601 -20.63 -1.67 31.43
CA LEU A 601 -21.16 -1.86 30.08
C LEU A 601 -21.59 -3.32 29.98
N ASP A 602 -22.90 -3.52 29.88
CA ASP A 602 -23.54 -4.84 29.82
C ASP A 602 -23.00 -5.72 28.68
N GLU A 603 -22.92 -7.02 28.96
CA GLU A 603 -22.58 -8.05 27.99
C GLU A 603 -23.63 -8.13 26.86
N PHE A 604 -23.21 -7.95 25.61
CA PHE A 604 -24.00 -8.34 24.44
C PHE A 604 -23.51 -9.70 23.90
N PRO A 605 -24.33 -10.77 23.96
CA PRO A 605 -23.90 -12.10 23.58
C PRO A 605 -23.85 -12.31 22.05
N SER A 606 -22.87 -13.10 21.61
CA SER A 606 -22.67 -13.50 20.22
C SER A 606 -23.78 -14.40 19.69
N SER A 607 -24.38 -14.08 18.54
CA SER A 607 -25.37 -14.93 17.87
C SER A 607 -24.82 -15.60 16.59
N SER A 608 -24.58 -16.91 16.65
CA SER A 608 -24.44 -17.76 15.45
C SER A 608 -25.83 -18.24 14.99
N PRO A 609 -26.14 -18.28 13.68
CA PRO A 609 -27.43 -18.77 13.21
C PRO A 609 -27.43 -20.31 13.04
N SER A 610 -28.39 -20.98 13.67
CA SER A 610 -28.69 -22.39 13.42
C SER A 610 -30.19 -22.67 13.46
N ARG A 611 -30.71 -23.14 12.32
CA ARG A 611 -31.91 -24.00 12.14
C ARG A 611 -33.27 -23.61 12.76
N THR A 612 -34.20 -23.27 11.86
CA THR A 612 -35.53 -23.89 11.69
C THR A 612 -36.42 -24.25 12.90
N SER A 613 -37.63 -23.65 12.87
CA SER A 613 -38.96 -24.29 12.97
C SER A 613 -39.88 -24.04 14.19
N SER A 614 -41.11 -23.64 13.85
CA SER A 614 -42.39 -23.98 14.50
C SER A 614 -42.87 -23.29 15.79
N ARG A 615 -43.86 -22.39 15.59
CA ARG A 615 -45.27 -22.57 16.04
C ARG A 615 -45.58 -22.63 17.55
N ARG A 616 -46.03 -21.49 18.12
CA ARG A 616 -47.37 -21.31 18.74
C ARG A 616 -47.56 -19.90 19.36
N SER A 617 -48.73 -19.30 19.15
CA SER A 617 -49.33 -18.31 20.08
C SER A 617 -50.29 -19.04 21.02
N PRO A 618 -50.71 -18.44 22.16
CA PRO A 618 -52.03 -17.79 22.13
C PRO A 618 -52.25 -16.55 23.05
N LYS A 619 -53.13 -15.66 22.55
CA LYS A 619 -54.11 -14.75 23.21
C LYS A 619 -53.73 -13.75 24.34
N PRO A 620 -54.20 -12.47 24.22
CA PRO A 620 -54.19 -11.44 25.27
C PRO A 620 -55.61 -11.12 25.84
N SER A 621 -55.71 -10.24 26.87
CA SER A 621 -56.86 -9.35 27.25
C SER A 621 -56.76 -8.87 28.71
N PRO A 622 -57.54 -7.85 29.21
CA PRO A 622 -58.24 -6.74 28.55
C PRO A 622 -58.13 -5.35 29.28
N SER A 623 -58.99 -4.39 28.85
CA SER A 623 -59.40 -3.09 29.45
C SER A 623 -58.70 -1.81 28.94
N SER A 624 -59.34 -0.62 28.86
CA SER A 624 -60.78 -0.25 29.01
C SER A 624 -61.13 1.17 28.49
N LEU A 625 -62.34 1.32 27.89
CA LEU A 625 -63.35 2.41 28.00
C LEU A 625 -62.89 3.91 27.89
N HIS A 626 -63.21 4.72 26.84
CA HIS A 626 -64.50 5.30 26.32
C HIS A 626 -64.59 6.85 26.61
N PRO A 627 -65.44 7.70 25.96
CA PRO A 627 -66.43 7.46 24.88
C PRO A 627 -66.44 8.47 23.67
N SER A 628 -67.42 8.22 22.79
CA SER A 628 -67.88 8.83 21.51
C SER A 628 -68.61 10.21 21.63
N PRO A 629 -69.07 10.93 20.55
CA PRO A 629 -69.87 10.39 19.41
C PRO A 629 -69.73 10.95 17.96
N ARG A 630 -70.50 10.28 17.08
CA ARG A 630 -70.76 10.34 15.61
C ARG A 630 -71.78 11.47 15.22
N PRO A 631 -72.38 11.62 13.97
CA PRO A 631 -72.56 10.66 12.85
C PRO A 631 -72.64 11.16 11.37
N TYR A 632 -72.93 10.19 10.46
CA TYR A 632 -73.36 10.28 9.03
C TYR A 632 -72.31 10.74 7.97
N SER A 633 -72.34 10.32 6.70
CA SER A 633 -73.18 9.35 5.95
C SER A 633 -72.47 8.87 4.66
N SER A 634 -72.90 7.73 4.09
CA SER A 634 -72.57 7.26 2.73
C SER A 634 -73.87 6.84 2.02
N PRO A 635 -73.96 6.90 0.67
CA PRO A 635 -74.10 5.61 -0.04
C PRO A 635 -73.58 5.53 -1.50
N ASN A 636 -73.17 4.30 -1.86
CA ASN A 636 -73.24 3.59 -3.15
C ASN A 636 -73.80 4.27 -4.42
N LYS A 637 -73.19 3.93 -5.57
CA LYS A 637 -73.94 3.47 -6.77
C LYS A 637 -73.12 2.56 -7.71
N LYS A 638 -73.78 1.52 -8.24
CA LYS A 638 -73.33 0.66 -9.36
C LYS A 638 -73.75 1.29 -10.70
N HIS A 639 -73.04 1.04 -11.81
CA HIS A 639 -73.59 0.27 -12.96
C HIS A 639 -72.71 0.23 -14.24
N SER A 640 -72.75 -0.96 -14.89
CA SER A 640 -72.82 -1.22 -16.35
C SER A 640 -71.67 -0.92 -17.33
N ARG A 641 -71.29 -1.98 -18.06
CA ARG A 641 -70.65 -2.05 -19.39
C ARG A 641 -71.72 -1.88 -20.50
N PRO A 642 -71.41 -1.49 -21.77
CA PRO A 642 -70.82 -2.44 -22.74
C PRO A 642 -69.86 -1.89 -23.84
N LEU A 643 -69.13 -2.84 -24.45
CA LEU A 643 -68.62 -2.98 -25.85
C LEU A 643 -68.70 -1.75 -26.80
N ALA A 644 -67.72 -1.36 -27.63
CA ALA A 644 -66.83 -2.15 -28.49
C ALA A 644 -65.76 -1.26 -29.20
N GLY A 645 -64.71 -1.88 -29.78
CA GLY A 645 -64.02 -1.33 -30.98
C GLY A 645 -62.51 -1.04 -30.90
N LYS A 646 -61.70 -1.95 -31.47
CA LYS A 646 -60.43 -1.78 -32.24
C LYS A 646 -59.41 -0.69 -31.78
N ARG A 647 -58.09 -0.93 -31.72
CA ARG A 647 -57.26 -1.76 -32.62
C ARG A 647 -55.90 -2.12 -31.98
N THR A 648 -55.40 -3.29 -32.36
CA THR A 648 -54.12 -3.94 -32.01
C THR A 648 -52.82 -3.11 -32.13
N LYS A 649 -51.89 -3.30 -31.18
CA LYS A 649 -50.50 -3.76 -31.45
C LYS A 649 -49.84 -4.21 -30.12
N GLN A 650 -49.42 -5.48 -30.05
CA GLN A 650 -48.72 -6.07 -28.90
C GLN A 650 -47.36 -6.61 -29.40
N PRO A 651 -46.24 -6.41 -28.67
CA PRO A 651 -44.91 -6.83 -29.12
C PRO A 651 -44.69 -8.35 -28.96
N SER A 652 -43.83 -8.90 -29.83
CA SER A 652 -43.50 -10.32 -29.93
C SER A 652 -42.79 -10.87 -28.68
N PRO A 653 -43.01 -12.16 -28.32
CA PRO A 653 -42.25 -12.81 -27.26
C PRO A 653 -40.81 -13.17 -27.69
N LEU A 654 -39.89 -13.14 -26.73
CA LEU A 654 -38.51 -13.60 -26.88
C LEU A 654 -38.42 -15.12 -27.08
N PRO A 655 -37.45 -15.64 -27.85
CA PRO A 655 -37.28 -17.07 -28.05
C PRO A 655 -36.66 -17.75 -26.81
N SER A 656 -37.20 -18.92 -26.46
CA SER A 656 -36.70 -19.78 -25.39
C SER A 656 -35.32 -20.38 -25.71
N PRO A 657 -34.46 -20.63 -24.70
CA PRO A 657 -33.18 -21.31 -24.90
C PRO A 657 -33.36 -22.81 -25.23
N PRO A 658 -32.43 -23.42 -25.99
CA PRO A 658 -32.52 -24.83 -26.39
C PRO A 658 -32.28 -25.81 -25.22
N PRO A 659 -32.85 -27.03 -25.26
CA PRO A 659 -32.78 -27.99 -24.17
C PRO A 659 -31.39 -28.60 -23.98
N ARG A 660 -31.02 -28.79 -22.70
CA ARG A 660 -29.72 -29.35 -22.28
C ARG A 660 -29.72 -30.87 -22.45
N SER A 661 -28.85 -31.39 -23.31
CA SER A 661 -28.74 -32.83 -23.56
C SER A 661 -28.23 -33.58 -22.31
N THR A 662 -29.05 -34.49 -21.77
CA THR A 662 -28.70 -35.39 -20.67
C THR A 662 -28.03 -36.66 -21.21
N ARG A 663 -26.73 -36.84 -20.95
CA ARG A 663 -26.01 -38.07 -21.32
C ARG A 663 -26.28 -39.16 -20.28
N LYS A 664 -26.95 -40.25 -20.67
CA LYS A 664 -27.12 -41.47 -19.85
C LYS A 664 -25.78 -42.16 -19.61
N PRO A 665 -25.56 -42.78 -18.43
CA PRO A 665 -24.51 -43.79 -18.25
C PRO A 665 -24.95 -45.14 -18.84
N SER A 666 -24.04 -45.82 -19.54
CA SER A 666 -24.24 -47.18 -20.04
C SER A 666 -23.67 -48.23 -19.07
N SER A 667 -24.40 -49.32 -18.91
CA SER A 667 -24.19 -50.40 -17.94
C SER A 667 -23.28 -51.55 -18.42
N LEU A 668 -23.05 -52.52 -17.51
CA LEU A 668 -22.40 -53.84 -17.67
C LEU A 668 -20.88 -53.82 -17.47
N ARG A 669 -20.25 -54.82 -16.81
CA ARG A 669 -20.68 -56.23 -16.60
C ARG A 669 -20.18 -56.80 -15.25
N ARG A 670 -20.90 -57.77 -14.67
CA ARG A 670 -20.49 -58.54 -13.47
C ARG A 670 -19.72 -59.83 -13.84
N GLY A 671 -18.78 -60.21 -12.97
CA GLY A 671 -18.20 -61.55 -12.74
C GLY A 671 -17.25 -61.41 -11.53
N ARG A 672 -17.38 -62.13 -10.40
CA ARG A 672 -17.01 -63.55 -10.15
C ARG A 672 -15.64 -63.91 -10.76
N SER A 673 -14.64 -64.44 -10.04
CA SER A 673 -14.64 -64.97 -8.66
C SER A 673 -13.22 -65.11 -8.04
N SER A 674 -13.20 -65.39 -6.72
CA SER A 674 -12.40 -66.43 -6.02
C SER A 674 -10.86 -66.33 -5.80
N SER A 675 -10.52 -66.27 -4.50
CA SER A 675 -9.60 -67.16 -3.72
C SER A 675 -8.06 -67.14 -3.87
N ALA A 676 -7.41 -67.41 -2.71
CA ALA A 676 -6.01 -67.84 -2.47
C ALA A 676 -4.89 -66.81 -2.76
N ALA A 677 -3.90 -66.52 -1.91
CA ALA A 677 -3.09 -67.25 -0.90
C ALA A 677 -1.69 -67.66 -1.41
N GLY A 678 -0.68 -67.51 -0.55
CA GLY A 678 0.76 -67.73 -0.83
C GLY A 678 1.45 -66.52 -1.49
N SER A 679 2.72 -66.17 -1.31
CA SER A 679 3.88 -66.60 -0.48
C SER A 679 5.11 -66.54 -1.40
N THR A 680 6.20 -65.86 -0.98
CA THR A 680 7.60 -66.06 -1.46
C THR A 680 7.85 -65.87 -2.99
N GLU A 681 9.05 -65.63 -3.54
CA GLU A 681 10.41 -65.47 -3.01
C GLU A 681 11.25 -64.58 -3.96
N THR A 682 12.48 -64.25 -3.54
CA THR A 682 13.64 -63.73 -4.31
C THR A 682 13.60 -63.70 -5.86
N GLN A 683 13.96 -62.55 -6.44
CA GLN A 683 15.37 -62.20 -6.74
C GLN A 683 15.58 -60.68 -6.80
#